data_AF-A0A084T3A8-F1
#
_entry.id   AF-A0A084T3A8-F1
#
_cell.length_a   1.000
_cell.length_b   1.000
_cell.length_c   1.000
_cell.angle_alpha   90.00
_cell.angle_beta   90.00
_cell.angle_gamma   90.00
#
_symmetry.space_group_name_H-M   'P 1'
#
loop_
_entity.id
_entity.type
_entity.pdbx_description
1 polymer ?
#
loop_
_entity_poly.entity_id
_entity_poly.type
_entity_poly.pdbx_seq_one_letter_code
_entity_poly.pdbx_strand_id
1 'polypeptide(L)'
;MNILMALSQLEVTGAEVYATAVGNELTARGHKVFYVSDTLTKPHDGAFFKLRFNKRSIPRRFWHVGYLIYLIKKHNIQLVHAHSRASSWSCHIACQLTGTPMVTTVHGRQPSHKTRKKFHAMGDKALPVCEAIRNQLGKDLEVPSHKMVVSRNGIETSQFHPKDLPSNEKPVITIVGRLTGPKGDLCYRLLSECLDASRYHIKVVTGSKMETRFEPFIESVEFTGYTNDVASLLHQSDLVIGAGRVAMESLLCGRPTLAIGEAINIGIVTEENVSQAMATNFGDIGPKDLDIDFSNIADQVEQGLSSASCQTSVTQTIRSHYELANVVDQLEGIYQDVYVKKIKRDVPIIMYHRFINSDDGKGVHGTYLHVDMLEKHFKLIKKMGFEAITFEELSKLKPIERLNPNKRYIVITVDDGYVDNLTLLLPLLEKYDLKAVVYAVTGESFNRWDVENTSNPEKRVELMNAEQLQQLASSGRIEIGGHTLTHPMLSTLNAEEQQYEIVENKKVLEQLLGKSLTSFAYPYGDLDQSAKLVAEQAGYQYAVATNSGPLAFHEDKFQIRRIAIFPKTDVFGLWRKIKGDYLFRKFGKMGIQSVPFKVRRRNKVRVDDESCIKVHNKTRIRDCNITLKGDNNTLIFEEGANLRGVDIELDGSHCTVVIGKHCVIGGGCFISAREKGTTLTLGERCMLSRNVKIMTSDGHDITVDGKRINPAKSITIGDRVWLADNVTVLKGVEIANGAIVGINSTVTKSIPEHSIAVGNPAKVVQHNVEWSEELTY
;
A
#
# COMPACT_ATOMS: atom_id res chain seq x y z
N MET A 1 2.20 11.48 15.97
CA MET A 1 0.84 11.09 16.45
C MET A 1 0.87 10.77 17.94
N ASN A 2 -0.27 10.90 18.63
CA ASN A 2 -0.45 10.35 19.99
C ASN A 2 -0.94 8.88 19.90
N ILE A 3 -0.12 7.92 20.36
CA ILE A 3 -0.37 6.48 20.19
C ILE A 3 -0.48 5.80 21.55
N LEU A 4 -1.54 5.02 21.76
CA LEU A 4 -1.70 4.18 22.96
C LEU A 4 -1.38 2.71 22.63
N MET A 5 -0.25 2.23 23.13
CA MET A 5 0.19 0.83 23.06
C MET A 5 -0.47 0.03 24.18
N ALA A 6 -1.36 -0.90 23.83
CA ALA A 6 -2.14 -1.68 24.79
C ALA A 6 -1.68 -3.15 24.84
N LEU A 7 -1.03 -3.54 25.93
CA LEU A 7 -0.44 -4.86 26.15
C LEU A 7 -1.19 -5.62 27.24
N SER A 8 -1.05 -6.95 27.28
CA SER A 8 -1.59 -7.77 28.37
C SER A 8 -0.60 -8.87 28.70
N GLN A 9 0.32 -8.63 29.63
CA GLN A 9 1.34 -9.60 30.05
C GLN A 9 1.62 -9.52 31.55
N LEU A 10 1.98 -10.64 32.17
CA LEU A 10 2.39 -10.74 33.58
C LEU A 10 3.90 -10.94 33.75
N GLU A 11 4.60 -11.33 32.69
CA GLU A 11 6.02 -11.65 32.65
C GLU A 11 6.62 -11.09 31.35
N VAL A 12 7.96 -10.99 31.31
CA VAL A 12 8.69 -10.53 30.12
C VAL A 12 8.49 -11.55 28.99
N THR A 13 7.82 -11.13 27.92
CA THR A 13 7.60 -11.97 26.73
C THR A 13 8.14 -11.28 25.49
N GLY A 14 8.38 -12.04 24.41
CA GLY A 14 8.79 -11.47 23.12
C GLY A 14 7.87 -10.33 22.65
N ALA A 15 6.55 -10.46 22.86
CA ALA A 15 5.58 -9.43 22.51
C ALA A 15 5.79 -8.10 23.27
N GLU A 16 6.18 -8.15 24.54
CA GLU A 16 6.53 -6.93 25.30
C GLU A 16 7.78 -6.28 24.70
N VAL A 17 8.84 -7.06 24.46
CA VAL A 17 10.10 -6.52 23.92
C VAL A 17 9.88 -5.87 22.55
N TYR A 18 9.08 -6.51 21.69
CA TYR A 18 8.76 -5.93 20.38
C TYR A 18 7.96 -4.64 20.48
N ALA A 19 6.96 -4.59 21.37
CA ALA A 19 6.14 -3.39 21.52
C ALA A 19 6.91 -2.22 22.14
N THR A 20 7.84 -2.49 23.07
CA THR A 20 8.70 -1.43 23.62
C THR A 20 9.73 -0.95 22.60
N ALA A 21 10.36 -1.85 21.84
CA ALA A 21 11.30 -1.48 20.77
C ALA A 21 10.61 -0.60 19.71
N VAL A 22 9.46 -1.05 19.20
CA VAL A 22 8.64 -0.27 18.25
C VAL A 22 8.22 1.08 18.85
N GLY A 23 7.78 1.11 20.12
CA GLY A 23 7.34 2.35 20.74
C GLY A 23 8.47 3.35 21.03
N ASN A 24 9.68 2.88 21.34
CA ASN A 24 10.85 3.75 21.50
C ASN A 24 11.28 4.34 20.16
N GLU A 25 11.34 3.51 19.10
CA GLU A 25 11.64 3.98 17.74
C GLU A 25 10.57 4.98 17.25
N LEU A 26 9.29 4.72 17.50
CA LEU A 26 8.21 5.69 17.23
C LEU A 26 8.42 7.00 18.01
N THR A 27 8.89 6.94 19.26
CA THR A 27 9.18 8.12 20.08
C THR A 27 10.35 8.92 19.49
N ALA A 28 11.44 8.25 19.07
CA ALA A 28 12.57 8.88 18.37
C ALA A 28 12.13 9.56 17.06
N ARG A 29 11.13 8.99 16.37
CA ARG A 29 10.51 9.57 15.17
C ARG A 29 9.53 10.70 15.45
N GLY A 30 9.30 11.08 16.72
CA GLY A 30 8.48 12.23 17.10
C GLY A 30 7.02 11.89 17.43
N HIS A 31 6.68 10.61 17.58
CA HIS A 31 5.38 10.22 18.13
C HIS A 31 5.37 10.39 19.64
N LYS A 32 4.18 10.64 20.18
CA LYS A 32 3.94 10.60 21.62
C LYS A 32 3.32 9.26 21.97
N VAL A 33 4.12 8.36 22.51
CA VAL A 33 3.71 7.00 22.86
C VAL A 33 3.27 6.93 24.32
N PHE A 34 2.18 6.21 24.54
CA PHE A 34 1.61 5.91 25.85
C PHE A 34 1.44 4.40 25.96
N TYR A 35 1.73 3.82 27.12
CA TYR A 35 1.61 2.39 27.36
C TYR A 35 0.49 2.10 28.36
N VAL A 36 -0.29 1.05 28.10
CA VAL A 36 -1.24 0.51 29.06
C VAL A 36 -1.10 -1.01 29.13
N SER A 37 -0.80 -1.54 30.33
CA SER A 37 -0.55 -2.98 30.54
C SER A 37 -0.74 -3.39 32.01
N ASP A 38 -0.84 -4.69 32.28
CA ASP A 38 -0.84 -5.24 33.64
C ASP A 38 0.51 -4.95 34.34
N THR A 39 1.60 -5.23 33.63
CA THR A 39 3.00 -4.91 33.97
C THR A 39 3.76 -4.47 32.72
N LEU A 40 4.80 -3.66 32.91
CA LEU A 40 5.76 -3.29 31.88
C LEU A 40 7.13 -3.23 32.53
N THR A 41 8.06 -4.06 32.07
CA THR A 41 9.35 -4.34 32.70
C THR A 41 10.52 -3.87 31.84
N LYS A 42 10.35 -3.86 30.50
CA LYS A 42 11.37 -3.36 29.59
C LYS A 42 11.46 -1.82 29.64
N PRO A 43 12.67 -1.25 29.47
CA PRO A 43 12.84 0.19 29.33
C PRO A 43 11.97 0.76 28.21
N HIS A 44 11.35 1.90 28.48
CA HIS A 44 10.39 2.54 27.57
C HIS A 44 10.39 4.05 27.79
N ASP A 45 10.24 4.81 26.72
CA ASP A 45 10.29 6.29 26.78
C ASP A 45 8.90 6.92 27.05
N GLY A 46 7.83 6.19 26.75
CA GLY A 46 6.44 6.67 26.85
C GLY A 46 5.84 6.61 28.25
N ALA A 47 4.76 7.36 28.51
CA ALA A 47 4.09 7.30 29.81
C ALA A 47 3.35 5.96 30.01
N PHE A 48 3.54 5.31 31.16
CA PHE A 48 2.94 4.01 31.48
C PHE A 48 1.74 4.12 32.43
N PHE A 49 0.66 3.43 32.08
CA PHE A 49 -0.56 3.30 32.88
C PHE A 49 -0.86 1.84 33.20
N LYS A 50 -1.02 1.53 34.48
CA LYS A 50 -1.33 0.17 34.92
C LYS A 50 -2.80 -0.17 34.70
N LEU A 51 -3.09 -1.22 33.94
CA LEU A 51 -4.44 -1.76 33.71
C LEU A 51 -4.38 -3.28 33.63
N ARG A 52 -5.05 -3.97 34.55
CA ARG A 52 -4.97 -5.44 34.64
C ARG A 52 -5.90 -6.15 33.66
N PHE A 53 -5.52 -6.28 32.39
CA PHE A 53 -6.32 -6.95 31.37
C PHE A 53 -6.61 -8.42 31.67
N ASN A 54 -5.78 -9.07 32.49
CA ASN A 54 -5.96 -10.47 32.87
C ASN A 54 -7.26 -10.75 33.66
N LYS A 55 -7.85 -9.75 34.34
CA LYS A 55 -9.05 -9.93 35.17
C LYS A 55 -10.32 -9.74 34.33
N ARG A 56 -10.99 -10.86 34.01
CA ARG A 56 -12.04 -10.92 32.97
C ARG A 56 -13.50 -10.84 33.45
N SER A 57 -13.76 -10.58 34.73
CA SER A 57 -15.13 -10.42 35.22
C SER A 57 -15.86 -9.31 34.45
N ILE A 58 -17.15 -9.51 34.14
CA ILE A 58 -17.96 -8.57 33.36
C ILE A 58 -17.87 -7.12 33.89
N PRO A 59 -18.02 -6.84 35.21
CA PRO A 59 -17.90 -5.46 35.73
C PRO A 59 -16.53 -4.83 35.47
N ARG A 60 -15.45 -5.61 35.59
CA ARG A 60 -14.09 -5.13 35.30
C ARG A 60 -13.89 -4.81 33.83
N ARG A 61 -14.50 -5.56 32.92
CA ARG A 61 -14.43 -5.23 31.49
C ARG A 61 -15.05 -3.87 31.18
N PHE A 62 -16.19 -3.54 31.79
CA PHE A 62 -16.77 -2.20 31.68
C PHE A 62 -15.86 -1.13 32.29
N TRP A 63 -15.25 -1.40 33.44
CA TRP A 63 -14.27 -0.49 34.04
C TRP A 63 -13.02 -0.30 33.15
N HIS A 64 -12.50 -1.36 32.53
CA HIS A 64 -11.38 -1.27 31.57
C HIS A 64 -11.76 -0.37 30.39
N VAL A 65 -12.94 -0.57 29.80
CA VAL A 65 -13.44 0.28 28.70
C VAL A 65 -13.56 1.73 29.15
N GLY A 66 -14.16 2.01 30.31
CA GLY A 66 -14.30 3.36 30.85
C GLY A 66 -12.94 4.05 31.08
N TYR A 67 -11.97 3.32 31.65
CA TYR A 67 -10.62 3.85 31.87
C TYR A 67 -9.88 4.09 30.56
N LEU A 68 -10.01 3.21 29.56
CA LEU A 68 -9.44 3.40 28.23
C LEU A 68 -10.05 4.63 27.53
N ILE A 69 -11.37 4.83 27.61
CA ILE A 69 -12.03 6.04 27.09
C ILE A 69 -11.47 7.30 27.76
N TYR A 70 -11.26 7.27 29.08
CA TYR A 70 -10.65 8.37 29.81
C TYR A 70 -9.23 8.67 29.29
N LEU A 71 -8.37 7.66 29.15
CA LEU A 71 -7.02 7.84 28.62
C LEU A 71 -7.04 8.40 27.20
N ILE A 72 -7.90 7.85 26.33
CA ILE A 72 -8.07 8.31 24.95
C ILE A 72 -8.39 9.81 24.90
N LYS A 73 -9.37 10.26 25.70
CA LYS A 73 -9.79 11.66 25.74
C LYS A 73 -8.74 12.56 26.40
N LYS A 74 -8.20 12.17 27.55
CA LYS A 74 -7.24 12.97 28.32
C LYS A 74 -5.96 13.24 27.55
N HIS A 75 -5.49 12.25 26.79
CA HIS A 75 -4.22 12.32 26.07
C HIS A 75 -4.40 12.59 24.57
N ASN A 76 -5.61 12.91 24.11
CA ASN A 76 -5.94 13.11 22.70
C ASN A 76 -5.36 12.00 21.82
N ILE A 77 -5.60 10.74 22.20
CA ILE A 77 -5.05 9.56 21.51
C ILE A 77 -5.66 9.49 20.11
N GLN A 78 -4.77 9.47 19.11
CA GLN A 78 -5.13 9.42 17.69
C GLN A 78 -5.19 7.98 17.17
N LEU A 79 -4.49 7.05 17.83
CA LEU A 79 -4.44 5.64 17.44
C LEU A 79 -4.23 4.76 18.68
N VAL A 80 -4.96 3.65 18.75
CA VAL A 80 -4.68 2.58 19.72
C VAL A 80 -4.04 1.40 18.98
N HIS A 81 -2.90 0.93 19.46
CA HIS A 81 -2.23 -0.27 18.96
C HIS A 81 -2.24 -1.35 20.04
N ALA A 82 -3.10 -2.36 19.85
CA ALA A 82 -3.19 -3.48 20.77
C ALA A 82 -2.20 -4.60 20.41
N HIS A 83 -1.51 -5.12 21.42
CA HIS A 83 -0.68 -6.32 21.34
C HIS A 83 -1.30 -7.37 22.24
N SER A 84 -1.84 -8.43 21.63
CA SER A 84 -2.68 -9.49 22.24
C SER A 84 -4.19 -9.28 22.14
N ARG A 85 -4.93 -10.40 22.18
CA ARG A 85 -6.39 -10.37 22.18
C ARG A 85 -7.01 -9.89 23.49
N ALA A 86 -6.33 -10.07 24.62
CA ALA A 86 -6.86 -9.69 25.92
C ALA A 86 -6.99 -8.16 26.04
N SER A 87 -5.98 -7.43 25.58
CA SER A 87 -6.05 -5.97 25.45
C SER A 87 -6.97 -5.53 24.30
N SER A 88 -6.92 -6.23 23.17
CA SER A 88 -7.69 -5.91 21.95
C SER A 88 -9.20 -5.79 22.18
N TRP A 89 -9.85 -6.69 22.93
CA TRP A 89 -11.31 -6.62 23.13
C TRP A 89 -11.77 -5.33 23.83
N SER A 90 -11.11 -4.93 24.92
CA SER A 90 -11.51 -3.72 25.67
C SER A 90 -11.16 -2.47 24.87
N CYS A 91 -10.02 -2.48 24.18
CA CYS A 91 -9.62 -1.40 23.27
C CYS A 91 -10.61 -1.24 22.13
N HIS A 92 -11.08 -2.34 21.53
CA HIS A 92 -12.02 -2.31 20.42
C HIS A 92 -13.31 -1.58 20.79
N ILE A 93 -13.88 -1.89 21.95
CA ILE A 93 -15.11 -1.23 22.43
C ILE A 93 -14.84 0.23 22.76
N ALA A 94 -13.74 0.54 23.47
CA ALA A 94 -13.38 1.92 23.77
C ALA A 94 -13.22 2.76 22.48
N CYS A 95 -12.51 2.22 21.48
CA CYS A 95 -12.26 2.85 20.19
C CYS A 95 -13.54 3.03 19.35
N GLN A 96 -14.46 2.06 19.38
CA GLN A 96 -15.77 2.19 18.75
C GLN A 96 -16.57 3.35 19.37
N LEU A 97 -16.55 3.48 20.69
CA LEU A 97 -17.28 4.53 21.42
C LEU A 97 -16.66 5.92 21.25
N THR A 98 -15.35 6.02 21.07
CA THR A 98 -14.65 7.30 20.89
C THR A 98 -14.45 7.68 19.42
N GLY A 99 -14.70 6.77 18.48
CA GLY A 99 -14.33 6.93 17.07
C GLY A 99 -12.81 6.87 16.84
N THR A 100 -12.03 6.42 17.82
CA THR A 100 -10.56 6.35 17.72
C THR A 100 -10.15 5.18 16.80
N PRO A 101 -9.22 5.40 15.86
CA PRO A 101 -8.65 4.33 15.06
C PRO A 101 -7.87 3.31 15.89
N MET A 102 -7.93 2.05 15.48
CA MET A 102 -7.32 0.93 16.21
C MET A 102 -6.66 -0.08 15.27
N VAL A 103 -5.44 -0.49 15.62
CA VAL A 103 -4.75 -1.62 15.01
C VAL A 103 -4.43 -2.68 16.05
N THR A 104 -4.30 -3.95 15.63
CA THR A 104 -3.96 -5.06 16.53
C THR A 104 -2.85 -5.94 15.95
N THR A 105 -1.71 -6.05 16.63
CA THR A 105 -0.69 -7.06 16.30
C THR A 105 -1.04 -8.42 16.90
N VAL A 106 -0.97 -9.45 16.06
CA VAL A 106 -1.27 -10.83 16.42
C VAL A 106 0.02 -11.65 16.36
N HIS A 107 0.61 -11.90 17.53
CA HIS A 107 1.92 -12.56 17.67
C HIS A 107 1.86 -14.11 17.63
N GLY A 108 0.67 -14.73 17.74
CA GLY A 108 0.54 -16.18 17.78
C GLY A 108 -0.86 -16.66 17.45
N ARG A 109 -1.05 -18.00 17.42
CA ARG A 109 -2.32 -18.62 17.01
C ARG A 109 -3.49 -18.17 17.88
N GLN A 110 -4.66 -18.00 17.25
CA GLN A 110 -5.89 -17.57 17.94
C GLN A 110 -6.94 -18.67 18.00
N PRO A 111 -7.43 -19.06 19.20
CA PRO A 111 -8.44 -20.11 19.31
C PRO A 111 -9.80 -19.67 18.74
N SER A 112 -10.40 -20.55 17.91
CA SER A 112 -11.64 -20.35 17.17
C SER A 112 -12.86 -20.93 17.90
N HIS A 113 -13.86 -20.09 18.17
CA HIS A 113 -15.17 -20.49 18.67
C HIS A 113 -16.25 -19.68 17.95
N LYS A 114 -17.51 -20.17 17.90
CA LYS A 114 -18.62 -19.54 17.15
C LYS A 114 -18.82 -18.04 17.46
N THR A 115 -18.68 -17.63 18.72
CA THR A 115 -18.79 -16.22 19.14
C THR A 115 -17.63 -15.35 18.66
N ARG A 116 -16.45 -15.94 18.48
CA ARG A 116 -15.21 -15.25 18.07
C ARG A 116 -15.12 -15.03 16.56
N LYS A 117 -15.79 -15.87 15.77
CA LYS A 117 -15.98 -15.66 14.32
C LYS A 117 -16.85 -14.42 14.05
N LYS A 118 -17.93 -14.25 14.83
CA LYS A 118 -18.81 -13.09 14.72
C LYS A 118 -18.20 -11.78 15.23
N PHE A 119 -17.27 -11.85 16.18
CA PHE A 119 -16.64 -10.68 16.78
C PHE A 119 -15.15 -10.92 17.03
N HIS A 120 -14.33 -10.64 16.00
CA HIS A 120 -12.89 -10.86 16.04
C HIS A 120 -12.13 -9.80 16.86
N ALA A 121 -12.76 -8.65 17.15
CA ALA A 121 -12.22 -7.52 17.93
C ALA A 121 -10.88 -6.92 17.43
N MET A 122 -10.46 -7.19 16.20
CA MET A 122 -9.12 -6.80 15.70
C MET A 122 -8.96 -5.30 15.37
N GLY A 123 -10.02 -4.50 15.52
CA GLY A 123 -9.99 -3.07 15.18
C GLY A 123 -10.17 -2.81 13.68
N ASP A 124 -9.55 -1.73 13.19
CA ASP A 124 -9.61 -1.30 11.79
C ASP A 124 -8.61 -2.07 10.91
N LYS A 125 -7.45 -2.46 11.47
CA LYS A 125 -6.46 -3.31 10.80
C LYS A 125 -5.82 -4.31 11.77
N ALA A 126 -5.70 -5.57 11.36
CA ALA A 126 -4.97 -6.61 12.06
C ALA A 126 -3.59 -6.81 11.43
N LEU A 127 -2.59 -7.01 12.26
CA LEU A 127 -1.18 -7.11 11.90
C LEU A 127 -0.63 -8.47 12.33
N PRO A 128 -0.95 -9.56 11.60
CA PRO A 128 -0.33 -10.86 11.82
C PRO A 128 1.18 -10.76 11.60
N VAL A 129 1.97 -11.37 12.50
CA VAL A 129 3.45 -11.31 12.40
C VAL A 129 4.05 -12.25 11.36
N CYS A 130 3.22 -13.14 10.81
CA CYS A 130 3.58 -14.02 9.69
C CYS A 130 2.34 -14.48 8.90
N GLU A 131 2.58 -15.04 7.71
CA GLU A 131 1.59 -15.54 6.77
C GLU A 131 0.77 -16.67 7.38
N ALA A 132 1.38 -17.56 8.17
CA ALA A 132 0.66 -18.63 8.84
C ALA A 132 -0.42 -18.08 9.79
N ILE A 133 -0.12 -17.00 10.54
CA ILE A 133 -1.13 -16.32 11.38
C ILE A 133 -2.18 -15.64 10.50
N ARG A 134 -1.79 -14.93 9.44
CA ARG A 134 -2.75 -14.30 8.50
C ARG A 134 -3.74 -15.34 7.96
N ASN A 135 -3.23 -16.47 7.49
CA ASN A 135 -4.04 -17.54 6.93
C ASN A 135 -4.96 -18.14 8.00
N GLN A 136 -4.48 -18.32 9.23
CA GLN A 136 -5.30 -18.77 10.34
C GLN A 136 -6.43 -17.77 10.67
N LEU A 137 -6.12 -16.46 10.73
CA LEU A 137 -7.12 -15.43 11.01
C LEU A 137 -8.22 -15.40 9.94
N GLY A 138 -7.86 -15.55 8.67
CA GLY A 138 -8.82 -15.64 7.57
C GLY A 138 -9.67 -16.91 7.63
N LYS A 139 -9.04 -18.08 7.80
CA LYS A 139 -9.73 -19.38 7.78
C LYS A 139 -10.56 -19.65 9.04
N ASP A 140 -9.99 -19.42 10.20
CA ASP A 140 -10.56 -19.89 11.48
C ASP A 140 -11.40 -18.82 12.17
N LEU A 141 -11.10 -17.54 11.93
CA LEU A 141 -11.80 -16.39 12.52
C LEU A 141 -12.54 -15.52 11.51
N GLU A 142 -12.48 -15.85 10.21
CA GLU A 142 -13.19 -15.13 9.14
C GLU A 142 -12.85 -13.63 9.09
N VAL A 143 -11.61 -13.28 9.47
CA VAL A 143 -11.12 -11.90 9.36
C VAL A 143 -10.92 -11.57 7.87
N PRO A 144 -11.51 -10.49 7.34
CA PRO A 144 -11.36 -10.13 5.93
C PRO A 144 -9.90 -9.84 5.55
N SER A 145 -9.46 -10.30 4.37
CA SER A 145 -8.09 -10.11 3.86
C SER A 145 -7.68 -8.64 3.82
N HIS A 146 -8.56 -7.75 3.35
CA HIS A 146 -8.32 -6.29 3.29
C HIS A 146 -8.05 -5.65 4.66
N LYS A 147 -8.52 -6.27 5.75
CA LYS A 147 -8.26 -5.85 7.13
C LYS A 147 -6.96 -6.41 7.68
N MET A 148 -6.19 -7.17 6.93
CA MET A 148 -4.97 -7.82 7.39
C MET A 148 -3.76 -7.40 6.55
N VAL A 149 -2.66 -7.09 7.21
CA VAL A 149 -1.36 -6.86 6.56
C VAL A 149 -0.31 -7.56 7.40
N VAL A 150 0.54 -8.39 6.78
CA VAL A 150 1.64 -9.03 7.51
C VAL A 150 2.64 -7.96 7.94
N SER A 151 2.89 -7.86 9.24
CA SER A 151 3.85 -6.91 9.82
C SER A 151 4.73 -7.65 10.81
N ARG A 152 5.99 -7.84 10.41
CA ARG A 152 6.97 -8.61 11.17
C ARG A 152 7.27 -7.94 12.50
N ASN A 153 7.78 -8.71 13.46
CA ASN A 153 8.26 -8.13 14.71
C ASN A 153 9.67 -7.55 14.49
N GLY A 154 9.84 -6.24 14.67
CA GLY A 154 11.13 -5.57 14.49
C GLY A 154 12.21 -6.02 15.48
N ILE A 155 13.46 -6.10 15.01
CA ILE A 155 14.66 -6.46 15.77
C ILE A 155 15.68 -5.33 15.57
N GLU A 156 16.38 -4.94 16.64
CA GLU A 156 17.52 -4.02 16.58
C GLU A 156 18.73 -4.74 15.99
N THR A 157 18.79 -4.87 14.67
CA THR A 157 19.76 -5.79 14.02
C THR A 157 21.20 -5.31 14.12
N SER A 158 21.42 -4.06 14.54
CA SER A 158 22.74 -3.51 14.88
C SER A 158 23.38 -4.14 16.12
N GLN A 159 22.63 -4.93 16.89
CA GLN A 159 23.20 -5.73 18.00
C GLN A 159 23.74 -7.09 17.53
N PHE A 160 23.39 -7.50 16.30
CA PHE A 160 23.67 -8.84 15.78
C PHE A 160 24.46 -8.74 14.47
N HIS A 161 25.72 -9.15 14.53
CA HIS A 161 26.65 -9.11 13.41
C HIS A 161 27.32 -10.47 13.20
N PRO A 162 27.57 -10.88 11.95
CA PRO A 162 28.35 -12.07 11.66
C PRO A 162 29.72 -12.04 12.33
N LYS A 163 30.12 -13.18 12.90
CA LYS A 163 31.49 -13.44 13.34
C LYS A 163 31.93 -14.81 12.85
N ASP A 164 33.24 -14.99 12.73
CA ASP A 164 33.84 -16.29 12.45
C ASP A 164 33.40 -17.32 13.48
N LEU A 165 33.46 -18.60 13.10
CA LEU A 165 33.14 -19.69 14.02
C LEU A 165 34.06 -19.66 15.25
N PRO A 166 33.53 -19.96 16.44
CA PRO A 166 34.35 -20.10 17.63
C PRO A 166 35.30 -21.29 17.49
N SER A 167 36.47 -21.22 18.13
CA SER A 167 37.36 -22.37 18.27
C SER A 167 36.99 -23.10 19.56
N ASN A 168 36.00 -23.98 19.47
CA ASN A 168 35.54 -24.80 20.59
C ASN A 168 36.24 -26.18 20.55
N GLU A 169 36.68 -26.68 21.71
CA GLU A 169 37.25 -28.05 21.83
C GLU A 169 36.24 -29.13 21.44
N LYS A 170 34.95 -28.84 21.64
CA LYS A 170 33.80 -29.69 21.34
C LYS A 170 32.69 -28.82 20.76
N PRO A 171 32.00 -29.24 19.68
CA PRO A 171 30.99 -28.38 19.06
C PRO A 171 29.89 -27.99 20.04
N VAL A 172 29.59 -26.70 20.09
CA VAL A 172 28.61 -26.09 20.99
C VAL A 172 27.26 -25.97 20.29
N ILE A 173 26.26 -26.66 20.82
CA ILE A 173 24.86 -26.56 20.38
C ILE A 173 24.09 -25.74 21.41
N THR A 174 23.53 -24.62 20.98
CA THR A 174 22.77 -23.74 21.87
C THR A 174 21.27 -23.77 21.56
N ILE A 175 20.47 -24.08 22.58
CA ILE A 175 19.01 -24.01 22.57
C ILE A 175 18.58 -22.82 23.42
N VAL A 176 17.78 -21.91 22.87
CA VAL A 176 17.26 -20.76 23.62
C VAL A 176 15.74 -20.78 23.65
N GLY A 177 15.15 -20.82 24.84
CA GLY A 177 13.70 -20.90 24.97
C GLY A 177 13.18 -21.05 26.39
N ARG A 178 11.85 -21.10 26.51
CA ARG A 178 11.18 -21.41 27.78
C ARG A 178 11.07 -22.92 27.93
N LEU A 179 11.30 -23.43 29.14
CA LEU A 179 11.19 -24.86 29.46
C LEU A 179 9.78 -25.31 29.85
N THR A 180 8.76 -24.48 29.56
CA THR A 180 7.36 -24.71 29.93
C THR A 180 6.48 -24.86 28.69
N GLY A 181 5.43 -25.67 28.78
CA GLY A 181 4.47 -25.87 27.70
C GLY A 181 5.11 -26.50 26.45
N PRO A 182 4.58 -26.25 25.24
CA PRO A 182 5.08 -26.89 24.02
C PRO A 182 6.58 -26.68 23.73
N LYS A 183 7.15 -25.51 24.09
CA LYS A 183 8.61 -25.27 23.97
C LYS A 183 9.42 -26.13 24.92
N GLY A 184 8.91 -26.37 26.14
CA GLY A 184 9.53 -27.29 27.09
C GLY A 184 9.49 -28.72 26.60
N ASP A 185 8.34 -29.15 26.06
CA ASP A 185 8.18 -30.49 25.49
C ASP A 185 9.13 -30.72 24.31
N LEU A 186 9.25 -29.75 23.41
CA LEU A 186 10.22 -29.76 22.32
C LEU A 186 11.65 -29.88 22.83
N CYS A 187 12.05 -29.02 23.78
CA CYS A 187 13.41 -29.02 24.33
C CYS A 187 13.74 -30.35 25.01
N TYR A 188 12.81 -30.90 25.79
CA TYR A 188 12.98 -32.20 26.43
C TYR A 188 13.24 -33.30 25.39
N ARG A 189 12.41 -33.38 24.34
CA ARG A 189 12.58 -34.38 23.28
C ARG A 189 13.89 -34.23 22.52
N LEU A 190 14.32 -33.00 22.24
CA LEU A 190 15.63 -32.75 21.62
C LEU A 190 16.76 -33.34 22.47
N LEU A 191 16.73 -33.11 23.79
CA LEU A 191 17.75 -33.61 24.72
C LEU A 191 17.68 -35.13 24.90
N SER A 192 16.49 -35.72 24.92
CA SER A 192 16.33 -37.15 25.18
C SER A 192 16.47 -38.05 23.95
N GLU A 193 16.12 -37.56 22.75
CA GLU A 193 15.99 -38.38 21.55
C GLU A 193 16.97 -38.00 20.43
N CYS A 194 17.45 -36.75 20.39
CA CYS A 194 18.14 -36.23 19.20
C CYS A 194 19.58 -35.77 19.44
N LEU A 195 19.92 -35.36 20.67
CA LEU A 195 21.22 -34.77 20.98
C LEU A 195 22.03 -35.67 21.91
N ASP A 196 23.31 -35.84 21.59
CA ASP A 196 24.25 -36.64 22.37
C ASP A 196 25.23 -35.74 23.12
N ALA A 197 25.02 -35.61 24.44
CA ALA A 197 25.87 -34.83 25.32
C ALA A 197 27.30 -35.38 25.44
N SER A 198 27.58 -36.62 25.01
CA SER A 198 28.95 -37.14 24.90
C SER A 198 29.68 -36.57 23.68
N ARG A 199 28.95 -36.23 22.61
CA ARG A 199 29.48 -35.71 21.34
C ARG A 199 29.49 -34.19 21.25
N TYR A 200 28.51 -33.50 21.85
CA TYR A 200 28.43 -32.03 21.81
C TYR A 200 28.45 -31.38 23.19
N HIS A 201 28.86 -30.12 23.26
CA HIS A 201 28.60 -29.26 24.42
C HIS A 201 27.23 -28.62 24.25
N ILE A 202 26.23 -29.10 25.00
CA ILE A 202 24.84 -28.64 24.85
C ILE A 202 24.57 -27.55 25.87
N LYS A 203 24.11 -26.39 25.40
CA LYS A 203 23.78 -25.22 26.21
C LYS A 203 22.30 -24.87 26.07
N VAL A 204 21.57 -24.85 27.19
CA VAL A 204 20.15 -24.48 27.24
C VAL A 204 20.01 -23.17 27.98
N VAL A 205 19.64 -22.11 27.26
CA VAL A 205 19.46 -20.77 27.81
C VAL A 205 17.99 -20.52 28.09
N THR A 206 17.66 -20.34 29.37
CA THR A 206 16.27 -20.15 29.79
C THR A 206 16.13 -19.19 30.95
N GLY A 207 15.11 -18.33 30.89
CA GLY A 207 14.65 -17.54 32.03
C GLY A 207 13.52 -18.20 32.83
N SER A 208 13.06 -19.38 32.41
CA SER A 208 11.98 -20.11 33.08
C SER A 208 12.52 -20.90 34.26
N LYS A 209 11.68 -21.10 35.28
CA LYS A 209 12.01 -22.06 36.34
C LYS A 209 12.11 -23.46 35.74
N MET A 210 13.18 -24.18 36.06
CA MET A 210 13.40 -25.54 35.59
C MET A 210 12.35 -26.49 36.19
N GLU A 211 11.71 -27.29 35.33
CA GLU A 211 10.79 -28.35 35.72
C GLU A 211 11.57 -29.62 36.10
N THR A 212 11.04 -30.43 37.03
CA THR A 212 11.73 -31.63 37.57
C THR A 212 12.10 -32.64 36.49
N ARG A 213 11.35 -32.69 35.38
CA ARG A 213 11.67 -33.56 34.24
C ARG A 213 13.05 -33.28 33.62
N PHE A 214 13.62 -32.08 33.78
CA PHE A 214 14.95 -31.77 33.24
C PHE A 214 16.11 -32.18 34.16
N GLU A 215 15.84 -32.66 35.38
CA GLU A 215 16.86 -33.09 36.34
C GLU A 215 17.86 -34.12 35.78
N PRO A 216 17.45 -35.13 34.96
CA PRO A 216 18.39 -36.09 34.39
C PRO A 216 19.47 -35.49 33.49
N PHE A 217 19.30 -34.26 33.00
CA PHE A 217 20.24 -33.60 32.07
C PHE A 217 21.20 -32.64 32.75
N ILE A 218 21.03 -32.34 34.04
CA ILE A 218 21.80 -31.27 34.73
C ILE A 218 23.31 -31.55 34.71
N GLU A 219 23.72 -32.81 34.80
CA GLU A 219 25.13 -33.19 34.81
C GLU A 219 25.78 -33.14 33.41
N SER A 220 24.97 -33.24 32.35
CA SER A 220 25.45 -33.39 30.97
C SER A 220 25.13 -32.21 30.05
N VAL A 221 24.27 -31.28 30.49
CA VAL A 221 23.81 -30.12 29.72
C VAL A 221 23.99 -28.85 30.56
N GLU A 222 24.56 -27.81 29.96
CA GLU A 222 24.72 -26.50 30.60
C GLU A 222 23.39 -25.72 30.57
N PHE A 223 22.68 -25.66 31.70
CA PHE A 223 21.51 -24.80 31.84
C PHE A 223 21.94 -23.39 32.29
N THR A 224 21.89 -22.43 31.37
CA THR A 224 22.17 -21.02 31.64
C THR A 224 20.89 -20.27 31.96
N GLY A 225 20.92 -19.43 33.00
CA GLY A 225 19.83 -18.53 33.34
C GLY A 225 19.58 -17.44 32.28
N TYR A 226 18.70 -16.51 32.60
CA TYR A 226 18.41 -15.36 31.75
C TYR A 226 19.68 -14.52 31.48
N THR A 227 19.96 -14.21 30.21
CA THR A 227 21.03 -13.30 29.78
C THR A 227 20.46 -12.05 29.11
N ASN A 228 21.13 -10.92 29.29
CA ASN A 228 20.87 -9.69 28.53
C ASN A 228 21.74 -9.57 27.27
N ASP A 229 22.82 -10.36 27.17
CA ASP A 229 23.74 -10.36 26.03
C ASP A 229 23.57 -11.67 25.24
N VAL A 230 22.49 -11.71 24.46
CA VAL A 230 22.18 -12.87 23.60
C VAL A 230 23.18 -12.96 22.45
N ALA A 231 23.67 -11.82 21.92
CA ALA A 231 24.57 -11.81 20.78
C ALA A 231 25.91 -12.51 21.08
N SER A 232 26.56 -12.15 22.20
CA SER A 232 27.82 -12.79 22.63
C SER A 232 27.65 -14.29 22.85
N LEU A 233 26.50 -14.70 23.40
CA LEU A 233 26.17 -16.10 23.60
C LEU A 233 26.00 -16.86 22.27
N LEU A 234 25.29 -16.27 21.31
CA LEU A 234 25.14 -16.85 19.97
C LEU A 234 26.50 -16.93 19.25
N HIS A 235 27.40 -15.96 19.45
CA HIS A 235 28.76 -16.00 18.91
C HIS A 235 29.60 -17.16 19.45
N GLN A 236 29.25 -17.77 20.58
CA GLN A 236 29.98 -18.93 21.12
C GLN A 236 29.46 -20.27 20.58
N SER A 237 28.38 -20.27 19.80
CA SER A 237 27.70 -21.47 19.32
C SER A 237 28.23 -21.88 17.94
N ASP A 238 28.39 -23.19 17.71
CA ASP A 238 28.63 -23.77 16.39
C ASP A 238 27.31 -24.00 15.64
N LEU A 239 26.26 -24.39 16.37
CA LEU A 239 24.90 -24.51 15.87
C LEU A 239 23.92 -23.94 16.90
N VAL A 240 22.92 -23.20 16.41
CA VAL A 240 21.81 -22.74 17.23
C VAL A 240 20.54 -23.48 16.83
N ILE A 241 19.82 -24.01 17.82
CA ILE A 241 18.52 -24.64 17.63
C ILE A 241 17.47 -23.71 18.25
N GLY A 242 16.55 -23.20 17.45
CA GLY A 242 15.55 -22.27 17.95
C GLY A 242 14.50 -21.85 16.93
N ALA A 243 13.52 -21.07 17.39
CA ALA A 243 12.42 -20.55 16.60
C ALA A 243 12.11 -19.08 16.95
N GLY A 244 11.24 -18.46 16.15
CA GLY A 244 10.86 -17.07 16.30
C GLY A 244 12.07 -16.14 16.34
N ARG A 245 12.14 -15.32 17.40
CA ARG A 245 13.15 -14.27 17.56
C ARG A 245 14.59 -14.80 17.56
N VAL A 246 14.85 -15.86 18.31
CA VAL A 246 16.22 -16.40 18.51
C VAL A 246 16.77 -16.91 17.19
N ALA A 247 15.94 -17.59 16.38
CA ALA A 247 16.37 -18.05 15.06
C ALA A 247 16.82 -16.87 14.18
N MET A 248 16.07 -15.76 14.19
CA MET A 248 16.44 -14.54 13.46
C MET A 248 17.74 -13.94 13.99
N GLU A 249 17.89 -13.80 15.31
CA GLU A 249 19.10 -13.26 15.96
C GLU A 249 20.34 -14.12 15.65
N SER A 250 20.19 -15.44 15.65
CA SER A 250 21.24 -16.39 15.30
C SER A 250 21.71 -16.25 13.85
N LEU A 251 20.77 -16.17 12.91
CA LEU A 251 21.06 -15.95 11.49
C LEU A 251 21.75 -14.58 11.28
N LEU A 252 21.33 -13.54 12.01
CA LEU A 252 21.98 -12.22 12.00
C LEU A 252 23.42 -12.26 12.53
N CYS A 253 23.72 -13.16 13.47
CA CYS A 253 25.07 -13.46 13.96
C CYS A 253 25.87 -14.37 13.01
N GLY A 254 25.33 -14.76 11.85
CA GLY A 254 26.01 -15.62 10.88
C GLY A 254 26.10 -17.08 11.32
N ARG A 255 25.31 -17.52 12.31
CA ARG A 255 25.36 -18.88 12.84
C ARG A 255 24.45 -19.84 12.08
N PRO A 256 24.92 -21.06 11.74
CA PRO A 256 24.04 -22.14 11.31
C PRO A 256 22.89 -22.27 12.30
N THR A 257 21.66 -22.32 11.78
CA THR A 257 20.46 -22.28 12.61
C THR A 257 19.50 -23.38 12.17
N LEU A 258 19.23 -24.32 13.06
CA LEU A 258 18.16 -25.31 12.93
C LEU A 258 16.86 -24.67 13.42
N ALA A 259 16.00 -24.28 12.48
CA ALA A 259 14.73 -23.65 12.78
C ALA A 259 13.65 -24.70 13.13
N ILE A 260 13.41 -24.87 14.42
CA ILE A 260 12.42 -25.82 14.95
C ILE A 260 11.64 -25.15 16.09
N GLY A 261 10.32 -25.04 15.92
CA GLY A 261 9.45 -24.34 16.87
C GLY A 261 8.34 -25.21 17.42
N GLU A 262 7.36 -24.58 18.09
CA GLU A 262 6.27 -25.29 18.78
C GLU A 262 5.39 -26.14 17.86
N ALA A 263 5.44 -25.95 16.54
CA ALA A 263 4.50 -26.58 15.62
C ALA A 263 5.16 -27.41 14.52
N ILE A 264 6.25 -26.92 13.91
CA ILE A 264 6.88 -27.57 12.76
C ILE A 264 8.41 -27.45 12.83
N ASN A 265 9.09 -28.42 12.20
CA ASN A 265 10.52 -28.38 11.93
C ASN A 265 10.74 -27.87 10.50
N ILE A 266 11.48 -26.76 10.36
CA ILE A 266 11.88 -26.21 9.06
C ILE A 266 13.19 -26.83 8.58
N GLY A 267 14.03 -27.31 9.50
CA GLY A 267 15.39 -27.75 9.24
C GLY A 267 16.42 -26.60 9.31
N ILE A 268 17.62 -26.86 8.81
CA ILE A 268 18.67 -25.84 8.69
C ILE A 268 18.19 -24.76 7.73
N VAL A 269 18.24 -23.49 8.15
CA VAL A 269 17.77 -22.38 7.32
C VAL A 269 18.79 -22.07 6.21
N THR A 270 18.32 -22.10 4.98
CA THR A 270 19.08 -21.83 3.75
C THR A 270 18.32 -20.85 2.86
N GLU A 271 18.93 -20.42 1.75
CA GLU A 271 18.25 -19.63 0.71
C GLU A 271 16.95 -20.29 0.21
N GLU A 272 16.91 -21.62 0.14
CA GLU A 272 15.77 -22.36 -0.41
C GLU A 272 14.54 -22.32 0.51
N ASN A 273 14.74 -22.29 1.83
CA ASN A 273 13.65 -22.41 2.81
C ASN A 273 13.45 -21.17 3.70
N VAL A 274 14.28 -20.12 3.61
CA VAL A 274 14.17 -18.90 4.45
C VAL A 274 12.79 -18.25 4.34
N SER A 275 12.19 -18.24 3.14
CA SER A 275 10.84 -17.70 2.93
C SER A 275 9.77 -18.49 3.69
N GLN A 276 9.88 -19.83 3.72
CA GLN A 276 8.99 -20.70 4.49
C GLN A 276 9.23 -20.55 6.00
N ALA A 277 10.49 -20.42 6.42
CA ALA A 277 10.86 -20.14 7.80
C ALA A 277 10.17 -18.86 8.28
N MET A 278 10.31 -17.75 7.54
CA MET A 278 9.62 -16.50 7.85
C MET A 278 8.09 -16.66 7.85
N ALA A 279 7.54 -17.39 6.89
CA ALA A 279 6.09 -17.60 6.77
C ALA A 279 5.43 -18.25 8.00
N THR A 280 6.23 -18.97 8.78
CA THR A 280 5.79 -19.78 9.93
C THR A 280 6.38 -19.27 11.25
N ASN A 281 7.04 -18.11 11.25
CA ASN A 281 7.79 -17.58 12.39
C ASN A 281 8.85 -18.59 12.90
N PHE A 282 9.60 -19.17 11.96
CA PHE A 282 10.67 -20.16 12.18
C PHE A 282 10.17 -21.40 12.91
N GLY A 283 8.98 -21.88 12.53
CA GLY A 283 8.38 -23.09 13.07
C GLY A 283 7.53 -22.90 14.33
N ASP A 284 7.47 -21.70 14.91
CA ASP A 284 6.58 -21.41 16.05
C ASP A 284 5.08 -21.50 15.67
N ILE A 285 4.73 -21.32 14.39
CA ILE A 285 3.34 -21.31 13.92
C ILE A 285 3.12 -22.37 12.84
N GLY A 286 2.27 -23.35 13.17
CA GLY A 286 1.84 -24.41 12.27
C GLY A 286 0.41 -24.87 12.57
N PRO A 287 -0.12 -25.87 11.86
CA PRO A 287 -1.52 -26.29 11.97
C PRO A 287 -1.86 -26.93 13.32
N LYS A 288 -0.94 -27.71 13.88
CA LYS A 288 -1.02 -28.41 15.17
C LYS A 288 0.26 -28.16 15.96
N ASP A 289 0.16 -28.25 17.28
CA ASP A 289 1.32 -28.18 18.16
C ASP A 289 2.10 -29.50 18.03
N LEU A 290 3.43 -29.42 17.97
CA LEU A 290 4.40 -30.52 17.88
C LEU A 290 4.13 -31.53 16.74
N ASP A 291 3.72 -31.05 15.56
CA ASP A 291 3.62 -31.87 14.34
C ASP A 291 5.00 -32.04 13.69
N ILE A 292 5.92 -32.65 14.45
CA ILE A 292 7.35 -32.75 14.14
C ILE A 292 7.78 -34.22 14.11
N ASP A 293 8.45 -34.59 13.02
CA ASP A 293 9.20 -35.84 12.93
C ASP A 293 10.60 -35.64 13.50
N PHE A 294 10.87 -36.30 14.64
CA PHE A 294 12.14 -36.20 15.36
C PHE A 294 13.21 -37.15 14.81
N SER A 295 12.84 -38.13 13.97
CA SER A 295 13.77 -39.15 13.48
C SER A 295 14.91 -38.58 12.63
N ASN A 296 14.67 -37.46 11.94
CA ASN A 296 15.63 -36.82 11.04
C ASN A 296 16.39 -35.64 11.68
N ILE A 297 16.13 -35.31 12.95
CA ILE A 297 16.74 -34.12 13.59
C ILE A 297 18.24 -34.33 13.83
N ALA A 298 18.68 -35.53 14.20
CA ALA A 298 20.10 -35.82 14.41
C ALA A 298 20.92 -35.57 13.14
N ASP A 299 20.42 -36.00 11.97
CA ASP A 299 21.07 -35.76 10.68
C ASP A 299 21.12 -34.26 10.32
N GLN A 300 20.06 -33.51 10.66
CA GLN A 300 20.03 -32.05 10.45
C GLN A 300 21.00 -31.31 11.38
N VAL A 301 21.20 -31.81 12.59
CA VAL A 301 22.22 -31.28 13.51
C VAL A 301 23.62 -31.45 12.92
N GLU A 302 23.93 -32.63 12.38
CA GLU A 302 25.21 -32.87 11.69
C GLU A 302 25.39 -31.99 10.44
N GLN A 303 24.31 -31.83 9.65
CA GLN A 303 24.31 -30.89 8.52
C GLN A 303 24.59 -29.45 8.97
N GLY A 304 23.99 -29.01 10.07
CA GLY A 304 24.22 -27.69 10.64
C GLY A 304 25.66 -27.51 11.12
N LEU A 305 26.20 -28.49 11.84
CA LEU A 305 27.56 -28.46 12.39
C LEU A 305 28.64 -28.54 11.32
N SER A 306 28.37 -29.18 10.18
CA SER A 306 29.29 -29.20 9.02
C SER A 306 29.31 -27.89 8.23
N SER A 307 28.39 -26.96 8.51
CA SER A 307 28.30 -25.67 7.83
C SER A 307 29.23 -24.64 8.46
N ALA A 308 30.12 -24.04 7.66
CA ALA A 308 31.09 -23.05 8.15
C ALA A 308 30.46 -21.73 8.63
N SER A 309 29.28 -21.37 8.12
CA SER A 309 28.49 -20.20 8.56
C SER A 309 27.11 -20.20 7.88
N CYS A 310 26.21 -19.34 8.37
CA CYS A 310 25.00 -18.99 7.62
C CYS A 310 25.36 -18.20 6.35
N GLN A 311 24.70 -18.51 5.24
CA GLN A 311 24.85 -17.79 3.98
C GLN A 311 24.52 -16.30 4.14
N THR A 312 25.35 -15.42 3.56
CA THR A 312 25.20 -13.96 3.66
C THR A 312 23.86 -13.45 3.11
N SER A 313 23.36 -14.06 2.04
CA SER A 313 22.06 -13.80 1.42
C SER A 313 20.88 -14.04 2.39
N VAL A 314 20.94 -15.11 3.18
CA VAL A 314 19.95 -15.42 4.23
C VAL A 314 20.00 -14.31 5.29
N THR A 315 21.21 -13.97 5.77
CA THR A 315 21.42 -12.88 6.74
C THR A 315 20.86 -11.55 6.25
N GLN A 316 21.10 -11.19 4.99
CA GLN A 316 20.56 -9.98 4.35
C GLN A 316 19.03 -10.04 4.21
N THR A 317 18.47 -11.21 3.91
CA THR A 317 17.01 -11.42 3.86
C THR A 317 16.38 -11.19 5.23
N ILE A 318 16.96 -11.75 6.30
CA ILE A 318 16.48 -11.52 7.67
C ILE A 318 16.60 -10.03 8.03
N ARG A 319 17.74 -9.40 7.76
CA ARG A 319 17.95 -7.98 8.07
C ARG A 319 16.91 -7.11 7.37
N SER A 320 16.73 -7.26 6.05
CA SER A 320 15.77 -6.45 5.29
C SER A 320 14.32 -6.60 5.78
N HIS A 321 13.92 -7.78 6.24
CA HIS A 321 12.53 -8.07 6.64
C HIS A 321 12.23 -7.82 8.11
N TYR A 322 13.24 -7.83 8.98
CA TYR A 322 13.07 -7.71 10.43
C TYR A 322 13.78 -6.50 11.06
N GLU A 323 14.53 -5.70 10.28
CA GLU A 323 15.09 -4.43 10.78
C GLU A 323 14.01 -3.56 11.40
N LEU A 324 14.26 -3.09 12.64
CA LEU A 324 13.30 -2.31 13.40
C LEU A 324 12.85 -1.06 12.62
N ALA A 325 13.79 -0.36 11.97
CA ALA A 325 13.48 0.81 11.18
C ALA A 325 12.51 0.52 10.03
N ASN A 326 12.74 -0.56 9.26
CA ASN A 326 11.88 -0.97 8.15
C ASN A 326 10.48 -1.40 8.63
N VAL A 327 10.41 -2.10 9.76
CA VAL A 327 9.14 -2.49 10.38
C VAL A 327 8.36 -1.25 10.84
N VAL A 328 9.03 -0.28 11.44
CA VAL A 328 8.39 0.97 11.88
C VAL A 328 7.97 1.84 10.69
N ASP A 329 8.72 1.86 9.59
CA ASP A 329 8.30 2.52 8.34
C ASP A 329 6.96 1.95 7.82
N GLN A 330 6.86 0.61 7.77
CA GLN A 330 5.62 -0.07 7.38
C GLN A 330 4.48 0.28 8.35
N LEU A 331 4.74 0.27 9.67
CA LEU A 331 3.74 0.59 10.69
C LEU A 331 3.25 2.03 10.58
N GLU A 332 4.13 3.01 10.37
CA GLU A 332 3.74 4.40 10.18
C GLU A 332 2.86 4.59 8.94
N GLY A 333 3.14 3.88 7.85
CA GLY A 333 2.27 3.85 6.67
C GLY A 333 0.87 3.34 7.02
N ILE A 334 0.79 2.22 7.75
CA ILE A 334 -0.47 1.62 8.20
C ILE A 334 -1.21 2.56 9.17
N TYR A 335 -0.51 3.23 10.08
CA TYR A 335 -1.11 4.17 11.03
C TYR A 335 -1.73 5.36 10.34
N GLN A 336 -1.03 5.95 9.36
CA GLN A 336 -1.54 7.04 8.54
C GLN A 336 -2.79 6.61 7.78
N ASP A 337 -2.74 5.44 7.14
CA ASP A 337 -3.87 4.85 6.43
C ASP A 337 -5.10 4.70 7.32
N VAL A 338 -4.94 4.01 8.45
CA VAL A 338 -6.02 3.70 9.38
C VAL A 338 -6.58 4.99 9.97
N TYR A 339 -5.73 5.94 10.32
CA TYR A 339 -6.16 7.24 10.85
C TYR A 339 -6.94 8.05 9.82
N VAL A 340 -6.36 8.30 8.64
CA VAL A 340 -6.96 9.14 7.60
C VAL A 340 -8.26 8.53 7.07
N LYS A 341 -8.30 7.21 6.82
CA LYS A 341 -9.49 6.51 6.31
C LYS A 341 -10.64 6.49 7.33
N LYS A 342 -10.33 6.38 8.62
CA LYS A 342 -11.33 6.36 9.68
C LYS A 342 -11.86 7.75 10.02
N ILE A 343 -10.97 8.72 10.21
CA ILE A 343 -11.34 10.11 10.52
C ILE A 343 -11.87 10.83 9.27
N LYS A 344 -11.56 10.32 8.07
CA LYS A 344 -11.96 10.87 6.77
C LYS A 344 -11.53 12.32 6.61
N ARG A 345 -10.29 12.60 6.96
CA ARG A 345 -9.73 13.95 6.94
C ARG A 345 -8.24 13.91 6.65
N ASP A 346 -7.80 14.79 5.76
CA ASP A 346 -6.38 15.01 5.45
C ASP A 346 -6.11 16.51 5.17
N VAL A 347 -4.86 16.86 4.89
CA VAL A 347 -4.41 18.21 4.50
C VAL A 347 -5.10 18.61 3.18
N PRO A 348 -5.91 19.68 3.17
CA PRO A 348 -6.48 20.20 1.94
C PRO A 348 -5.39 20.82 1.06
N ILE A 349 -5.37 20.43 -0.21
CA ILE A 349 -4.50 21.02 -1.24
C ILE A 349 -5.44 21.68 -2.25
N ILE A 350 -5.46 23.01 -2.28
CA ILE A 350 -6.39 23.79 -3.10
C ILE A 350 -5.69 24.40 -4.29
N MET A 351 -6.39 24.51 -5.42
CA MET A 351 -5.83 25.01 -6.67
C MET A 351 -6.62 26.21 -7.19
N TYR A 352 -5.91 27.32 -7.44
CA TYR A 352 -6.35 28.48 -8.20
C TYR A 352 -5.60 28.53 -9.55
N HIS A 353 -5.98 29.47 -10.42
CA HIS A 353 -5.25 29.76 -11.66
C HIS A 353 -5.01 31.26 -11.77
N ARG A 354 -6.05 32.03 -12.11
CA ARG A 354 -5.94 33.49 -12.31
C ARG A 354 -6.71 34.34 -11.32
N PHE A 355 -6.27 35.58 -11.16
CA PHE A 355 -6.96 36.61 -10.37
C PHE A 355 -7.31 37.86 -11.19
N ILE A 356 -8.47 38.45 -10.91
CA ILE A 356 -8.98 39.61 -11.66
C ILE A 356 -9.55 40.70 -10.74
N ASN A 357 -9.46 41.96 -11.18
CA ASN A 357 -10.03 43.12 -10.49
C ASN A 357 -11.45 43.46 -10.98
N SER A 358 -11.70 43.34 -12.28
CA SER A 358 -13.00 43.64 -12.91
C SER A 358 -13.48 42.50 -13.79
N ASP A 359 -14.76 42.56 -14.16
CA ASP A 359 -15.42 41.60 -15.05
C ASP A 359 -14.82 41.58 -16.47
N ASP A 360 -14.07 42.62 -16.87
CA ASP A 360 -13.40 42.66 -18.17
C ASP A 360 -12.31 41.58 -18.30
N GLY A 361 -11.73 41.18 -17.16
CA GLY A 361 -10.73 40.12 -17.06
C GLY A 361 -11.30 38.71 -17.14
N LYS A 362 -12.63 38.54 -17.21
CA LYS A 362 -13.27 37.23 -17.30
C LYS A 362 -12.83 36.51 -18.58
N GLY A 363 -12.34 35.30 -18.40
CA GLY A 363 -12.06 34.35 -19.47
C GLY A 363 -13.23 33.40 -19.72
N VAL A 364 -13.21 32.75 -20.88
CA VAL A 364 -14.19 31.76 -21.34
C VAL A 364 -14.11 30.45 -20.53
N HIS A 365 -12.93 30.02 -20.12
CA HIS A 365 -12.73 28.73 -19.42
C HIS A 365 -13.10 28.76 -17.93
N GLY A 366 -13.39 29.94 -17.36
CA GLY A 366 -13.82 30.07 -15.97
C GLY A 366 -12.74 29.70 -14.94
N THR A 367 -11.47 29.83 -15.29
CA THR A 367 -10.28 29.59 -14.46
C THR A 367 -9.77 30.88 -13.78
N TYR A 368 -10.70 31.68 -13.22
CA TYR A 368 -10.36 32.94 -12.56
C TYR A 368 -11.06 33.11 -11.21
N LEU A 369 -10.59 34.05 -10.39
CA LEU A 369 -11.27 34.51 -9.18
C LEU A 369 -11.09 36.02 -8.99
N HIS A 370 -12.14 36.73 -8.57
CA HIS A 370 -11.98 38.13 -8.18
C HIS A 370 -11.10 38.27 -6.95
N VAL A 371 -10.18 39.25 -6.96
CA VAL A 371 -9.24 39.51 -5.86
C VAL A 371 -9.96 39.76 -4.52
N ASP A 372 -11.13 40.41 -4.54
CA ASP A 372 -11.95 40.64 -3.34
C ASP A 372 -12.47 39.35 -2.73
N MET A 373 -12.75 38.34 -3.57
CA MET A 373 -13.16 37.02 -3.10
C MET A 373 -11.95 36.23 -2.60
N LEU A 374 -10.80 36.34 -3.27
CA LEU A 374 -9.54 35.77 -2.78
C LEU A 374 -9.19 36.30 -1.39
N GLU A 375 -9.33 37.60 -1.16
CA GLU A 375 -9.11 38.18 0.17
C GLU A 375 -10.07 37.57 1.21
N LYS A 376 -11.36 37.42 0.88
CA LYS A 376 -12.33 36.76 1.77
C LYS A 376 -11.96 35.29 2.04
N HIS A 377 -11.40 34.60 1.06
CA HIS A 377 -10.86 33.25 1.22
C HIS A 377 -9.70 33.21 2.21
N PHE A 378 -8.73 34.14 2.11
CA PHE A 378 -7.58 34.22 3.03
C PHE A 378 -8.01 34.57 4.45
N LYS A 379 -8.96 35.51 4.62
CA LYS A 379 -9.59 35.80 5.93
C LYS A 379 -10.19 34.54 6.55
N LEU A 380 -10.89 33.72 5.76
CA LEU A 380 -11.46 32.47 6.23
C LEU A 380 -10.39 31.46 6.64
N ILE A 381 -9.34 31.29 5.82
CA ILE A 381 -8.21 30.37 6.10
C ILE A 381 -7.60 30.71 7.46
N LYS A 382 -7.26 31.99 7.72
CA LYS A 382 -6.74 32.44 9.02
C LYS A 382 -7.76 32.25 10.14
N LYS A 383 -9.03 32.60 9.92
CA LYS A 383 -10.10 32.41 10.93
C LYS A 383 -10.30 30.94 11.32
N MET A 384 -10.06 30.01 10.41
CA MET A 384 -10.13 28.57 10.67
C MET A 384 -8.87 28.02 11.35
N GLY A 385 -7.86 28.86 11.60
CA GLY A 385 -6.60 28.48 12.25
C GLY A 385 -5.69 27.65 11.35
N PHE A 386 -5.79 27.82 10.03
CA PHE A 386 -4.89 27.14 9.10
C PHE A 386 -3.53 27.84 9.03
N GLU A 387 -2.50 27.02 8.98
CA GLU A 387 -1.13 27.37 8.62
C GLU A 387 -0.92 26.96 7.16
N ALA A 388 -0.74 27.95 6.29
CA ALA A 388 -0.46 27.70 4.89
C ALA A 388 1.03 27.38 4.72
N ILE A 389 1.31 26.18 4.21
CA ILE A 389 2.67 25.69 3.99
C ILE A 389 2.87 25.34 2.51
N THR A 390 4.13 25.34 2.08
CA THR A 390 4.52 24.91 0.73
C THR A 390 4.90 23.42 0.71
N PHE A 391 5.18 22.85 -0.47
CA PHE A 391 5.64 21.46 -0.57
C PHE A 391 7.08 21.29 -0.06
N GLU A 392 7.93 22.30 -0.20
CA GLU A 392 9.27 22.39 0.38
C GLU A 392 9.23 22.39 1.91
N GLU A 393 8.21 23.00 2.52
CA GLU A 393 8.01 22.93 3.97
C GLU A 393 7.41 21.59 4.39
N LEU A 394 6.46 21.07 3.59
CA LEU A 394 5.84 19.77 3.83
C LEU A 394 6.85 18.62 3.73
N SER A 395 7.86 18.69 2.85
CA SER A 395 8.94 17.69 2.77
C SER A 395 9.87 17.70 3.99
N LYS A 396 10.00 18.84 4.67
CA LYS A 396 10.79 18.99 5.90
C LYS A 396 10.05 18.47 7.12
N LEU A 397 8.72 18.37 7.06
CA LEU A 397 7.93 17.75 8.12
C LEU A 397 8.15 16.24 8.11
N LYS A 398 8.26 15.65 9.29
CA LYS A 398 8.15 14.19 9.40
C LYS A 398 6.75 13.77 8.91
N PRO A 399 6.59 12.59 8.26
CA PRO A 399 5.31 12.18 7.67
C PRO A 399 4.10 12.32 8.60
N ILE A 400 4.32 12.15 9.91
CA ILE A 400 3.29 12.20 10.94
C ILE A 400 2.94 13.60 11.44
N GLU A 401 3.83 14.58 11.29
CA GLU A 401 3.63 15.94 11.83
C GLU A 401 2.49 16.67 11.13
N ARG A 402 2.23 16.34 9.85
CA ARG A 402 1.05 16.83 9.11
C ARG A 402 -0.27 16.43 9.78
N LEU A 403 -0.26 15.33 10.55
CA LEU A 403 -1.42 14.80 11.28
C LEU A 403 -1.47 15.27 12.73
N ASN A 404 -0.66 16.26 13.13
CA ASN A 404 -0.66 16.81 14.47
C ASN A 404 -2.05 17.37 14.83
N PRO A 405 -2.67 16.96 15.95
CA PRO A 405 -4.03 17.37 16.30
C PRO A 405 -4.15 18.87 16.64
N ASN A 406 -3.04 19.52 16.98
CA ASN A 406 -2.99 20.94 17.36
C ASN A 406 -2.63 21.86 16.20
N LYS A 407 -2.30 21.31 15.02
CA LYS A 407 -1.94 22.05 13.82
C LYS A 407 -2.93 21.74 12.71
N ARG A 408 -3.19 22.73 11.85
CA ARG A 408 -4.02 22.57 10.67
C ARG A 408 -3.28 23.12 9.48
N TYR A 409 -2.73 22.25 8.66
CA TYR A 409 -2.04 22.67 7.44
C TYR A 409 -3.00 22.80 6.26
N ILE A 410 -2.65 23.67 5.32
CA ILE A 410 -3.26 23.80 4.00
C ILE A 410 -2.16 24.10 2.99
N VAL A 411 -2.24 23.52 1.79
CA VAL A 411 -1.37 23.90 0.69
C VAL A 411 -2.21 24.66 -0.32
N ILE A 412 -1.78 25.89 -0.64
CA ILE A 412 -2.40 26.74 -1.65
C ILE A 412 -1.54 26.63 -2.90
N THR A 413 -2.09 26.15 -4.00
CA THR A 413 -1.40 26.08 -5.30
C THR A 413 -2.05 27.00 -6.31
N VAL A 414 -1.26 27.54 -7.22
CA VAL A 414 -1.71 28.36 -8.35
C VAL A 414 -0.95 27.93 -9.60
N ASP A 415 -1.68 27.67 -10.68
CA ASP A 415 -1.10 27.08 -11.89
C ASP A 415 -0.72 28.15 -12.92
N ASP A 416 -0.02 27.72 -13.97
CA ASP A 416 0.42 28.44 -15.17
C ASP A 416 1.49 29.54 -14.98
N GLY A 417 1.48 30.26 -13.86
CA GLY A 417 2.48 31.31 -13.59
C GLY A 417 2.17 32.66 -14.26
N TYR A 418 0.90 33.07 -14.28
CA TYR A 418 0.48 34.38 -14.79
C TYR A 418 1.08 35.56 -14.01
N VAL A 419 1.19 36.72 -14.67
CA VAL A 419 1.64 37.98 -14.04
C VAL A 419 0.73 38.43 -12.87
N ASP A 420 -0.54 38.01 -12.87
CA ASP A 420 -1.46 38.29 -11.76
C ASP A 420 -1.09 37.57 -10.44
N ASN A 421 -0.28 36.50 -10.50
CA ASN A 421 0.29 35.86 -9.32
C ASN A 421 1.26 36.80 -8.57
N LEU A 422 2.02 37.61 -9.29
CA LEU A 422 2.91 38.62 -8.70
C LEU A 422 2.15 39.88 -8.29
N THR A 423 1.26 40.38 -9.14
CA THR A 423 0.64 41.70 -8.95
C THR A 423 -0.58 41.69 -8.02
N LEU A 424 -1.32 40.58 -7.93
CA LEU A 424 -2.57 40.50 -7.14
C LEU A 424 -2.50 39.47 -6.01
N LEU A 425 -1.90 38.30 -6.23
CA LEU A 425 -1.81 37.24 -5.21
C LEU A 425 -0.75 37.56 -4.14
N LEU A 426 0.49 37.89 -4.52
CA LEU A 426 1.59 38.11 -3.58
C LEU A 426 1.26 39.17 -2.51
N PRO A 427 0.72 40.36 -2.84
CA PRO A 427 0.36 41.36 -1.83
C PRO A 427 -0.65 40.85 -0.79
N LEU A 428 -1.58 39.98 -1.19
CA LEU A 428 -2.53 39.36 -0.27
C LEU A 428 -1.87 38.27 0.59
N LEU A 429 -0.95 37.47 0.04
CA LEU A 429 -0.20 36.50 0.84
C LEU A 429 0.63 37.19 1.93
N GLU A 430 1.28 38.30 1.61
CA GLU A 430 2.01 39.13 2.57
C GLU A 430 1.09 39.71 3.64
N LYS A 431 -0.02 40.31 3.22
CA LYS A 431 -1.02 40.92 4.13
C LYS A 431 -1.58 39.93 5.15
N TYR A 432 -1.81 38.68 4.76
CA TYR A 432 -2.40 37.65 5.63
C TYR A 432 -1.38 36.69 6.25
N ASP A 433 -0.08 36.88 5.97
CA ASP A 433 0.98 36.00 6.42
C ASP A 433 0.67 34.54 6.03
N LEU A 434 0.50 34.32 4.73
CA LEU A 434 0.21 33.04 4.10
C LEU A 434 1.28 32.69 3.07
N LYS A 435 1.39 31.41 2.72
CA LYS A 435 2.29 30.90 1.69
C LYS A 435 1.53 30.15 0.61
N ALA A 436 2.12 30.07 -0.58
CA ALA A 436 1.56 29.31 -1.69
C ALA A 436 2.67 28.70 -2.57
N VAL A 437 2.26 27.78 -3.44
CA VAL A 437 3.10 27.18 -4.48
C VAL A 437 2.57 27.68 -5.83
N VAL A 438 3.45 28.24 -6.66
CA VAL A 438 3.12 28.65 -8.02
C VAL A 438 3.81 27.72 -9.01
N TYR A 439 3.03 27.03 -9.83
CA TYR A 439 3.53 26.15 -10.88
C TYR A 439 3.69 26.95 -12.18
N ALA A 440 4.91 27.04 -12.70
CA ALA A 440 5.24 27.93 -13.81
C ALA A 440 5.63 27.18 -15.09
N VAL A 441 5.06 27.64 -16.20
CA VAL A 441 5.46 27.27 -17.57
C VAL A 441 6.64 28.17 -17.99
N THR A 442 7.62 27.63 -18.73
CA THR A 442 8.85 28.37 -19.09
C THR A 442 9.10 28.58 -20.58
N GLY A 443 8.41 27.85 -21.45
CA GLY A 443 8.59 27.91 -22.91
C GLY A 443 7.66 28.88 -23.63
N GLU A 444 6.77 29.55 -22.89
CA GLU A 444 5.74 30.43 -23.42
C GLU A 444 5.74 31.78 -22.70
N SER A 445 5.36 32.84 -23.41
CA SER A 445 5.23 34.20 -22.84
C SER A 445 3.80 34.58 -22.50
N PHE A 446 2.82 33.82 -23.01
CA PHE A 446 1.40 33.97 -22.73
C PHE A 446 0.73 32.60 -22.81
N ASN A 447 -0.54 32.49 -22.38
CA ASN A 447 -1.34 31.26 -22.42
C ASN A 447 -1.72 30.79 -23.83
N ARG A 448 -0.73 30.48 -24.66
CA ARG A 448 -0.92 30.06 -26.05
C ARG A 448 -1.90 28.90 -26.20
N TRP A 449 -1.82 27.92 -25.30
CA TRP A 449 -2.67 26.71 -25.30
C TRP A 449 -4.18 27.01 -25.21
N ASP A 450 -4.57 28.11 -24.56
CA ASP A 450 -5.98 28.54 -24.46
C ASP A 450 -6.33 29.57 -25.55
N VAL A 451 -5.41 30.48 -25.90
CA VAL A 451 -5.65 31.53 -26.91
C VAL A 451 -5.80 30.95 -28.31
N GLU A 452 -4.95 29.99 -28.67
CA GLU A 452 -4.93 29.37 -30.00
C GLU A 452 -5.88 28.16 -30.09
N ASN A 453 -6.68 27.91 -29.06
CA ASN A 453 -7.68 26.85 -29.08
C ASN A 453 -8.76 27.15 -30.13
N THR A 454 -8.80 26.36 -31.19
CA THR A 454 -9.69 26.57 -32.35
C THR A 454 -11.17 26.43 -32.03
N SER A 455 -11.53 25.68 -30.98
CA SER A 455 -12.92 25.42 -30.62
C SER A 455 -13.48 26.48 -29.66
N ASN A 456 -12.65 27.02 -28.79
CA ASN A 456 -13.07 27.98 -27.76
C ASN A 456 -11.88 28.85 -27.30
N PRO A 457 -11.46 29.84 -28.12
CA PRO A 457 -10.27 30.62 -27.86
C PRO A 457 -10.44 31.55 -26.65
N GLU A 458 -9.38 31.70 -25.87
CA GLU A 458 -9.33 32.55 -24.69
C GLU A 458 -8.68 33.91 -24.98
N LYS A 459 -8.89 34.88 -24.08
CA LYS A 459 -8.12 36.14 -24.11
C LYS A 459 -6.65 35.88 -23.77
N ARG A 460 -5.76 36.56 -24.47
CA ARG A 460 -4.31 36.55 -24.17
C ARG A 460 -4.04 37.13 -22.80
N VAL A 461 -3.28 36.38 -22.00
CA VAL A 461 -2.79 36.77 -20.68
C VAL A 461 -1.31 36.45 -20.59
N GLU A 462 -0.52 37.44 -20.18
CA GLU A 462 0.93 37.28 -20.06
C GLU A 462 1.31 36.36 -18.90
N LEU A 463 2.31 35.52 -19.15
CA LEU A 463 3.01 34.73 -18.15
C LEU A 463 4.16 35.55 -17.57
N MET A 464 4.56 35.25 -16.34
CA MET A 464 5.70 35.93 -15.72
C MET A 464 6.99 35.64 -16.49
N ASN A 465 7.80 36.68 -16.68
CA ASN A 465 9.15 36.53 -17.20
C ASN A 465 10.13 36.06 -16.09
N ALA A 466 11.38 35.82 -16.48
CA ALA A 466 12.43 35.36 -15.57
C ALA A 466 12.65 36.27 -14.34
N GLU A 467 12.69 37.59 -14.54
CA GLU A 467 12.89 38.57 -13.46
C GLU A 467 11.71 38.55 -12.48
N GLN A 468 10.49 38.49 -13.00
CA GLN A 468 9.27 38.41 -12.20
C GLN A 468 9.17 37.11 -11.41
N LEU A 469 9.57 35.97 -12.00
CA LEU A 469 9.63 34.69 -11.29
C LEU A 469 10.66 34.71 -10.15
N GLN A 470 11.84 35.31 -10.38
CA GLN A 470 12.86 35.50 -9.33
C GLN A 470 12.36 36.42 -8.21
N GLN A 471 11.69 37.51 -8.56
CA GLN A 471 11.07 38.42 -7.60
C GLN A 471 10.02 37.69 -6.76
N LEU A 472 9.14 36.91 -7.40
CA LEU A 472 8.09 36.16 -6.72
C LEU A 472 8.69 35.12 -5.76
N ALA A 473 9.69 34.36 -6.20
CA ALA A 473 10.37 33.36 -5.38
C ALA A 473 11.13 33.98 -4.19
N SER A 474 11.69 35.19 -4.36
CA SER A 474 12.47 35.89 -3.33
C SER A 474 11.59 36.53 -2.24
N SER A 475 10.26 36.56 -2.41
CA SER A 475 9.32 37.14 -1.45
C SER A 475 9.27 36.44 -0.08
N GLY A 476 9.76 35.20 0.02
CA GLY A 476 9.59 34.35 1.20
C GLY A 476 8.16 33.83 1.42
N ARG A 477 7.22 34.14 0.50
CA ARG A 477 5.82 33.69 0.53
C ARG A 477 5.51 32.59 -0.49
N ILE A 478 6.32 32.46 -1.53
CA ILE A 478 6.04 31.59 -2.68
C ILE A 478 7.15 30.55 -2.85
N GLU A 479 6.75 29.30 -3.01
CA GLU A 479 7.56 28.27 -3.66
C GLU A 479 7.21 28.24 -5.15
N ILE A 480 8.22 28.21 -6.03
CA ILE A 480 8.01 27.93 -7.45
C ILE A 480 8.13 26.42 -7.68
N GLY A 481 7.18 25.84 -8.40
CA GLY A 481 7.19 24.45 -8.87
C GLY A 481 7.14 24.36 -10.39
N GLY A 482 7.43 23.18 -10.93
CA GLY A 482 7.43 22.95 -12.38
C GLY A 482 6.03 22.72 -12.95
N HIS A 483 5.81 23.16 -14.20
CA HIS A 483 4.53 23.00 -14.91
C HIS A 483 4.68 22.71 -16.40
N THR A 484 5.72 21.98 -16.79
CA THR A 484 6.12 21.69 -18.19
C THR A 484 6.60 22.91 -18.97
N LEU A 485 7.20 22.68 -20.13
CA LEU A 485 7.77 23.73 -20.96
C LEU A 485 6.68 24.45 -21.74
N THR A 486 5.73 23.71 -22.32
CA THR A 486 4.72 24.26 -23.26
C THR A 486 3.27 23.98 -22.87
N HIS A 487 3.02 23.45 -21.65
CA HIS A 487 1.69 23.11 -21.14
C HIS A 487 0.89 22.06 -21.98
N PRO A 488 1.51 20.96 -22.45
CA PRO A 488 0.79 19.92 -23.20
C PRO A 488 -0.02 18.98 -22.31
N MET A 489 -0.98 18.26 -22.89
CA MET A 489 -1.58 17.08 -22.26
C MET A 489 -0.56 15.93 -22.28
N LEU A 490 0.10 15.65 -21.16
CA LEU A 490 1.24 14.74 -21.14
C LEU A 490 0.90 13.32 -21.63
N SER A 491 -0.34 12.83 -21.40
CA SER A 491 -0.75 11.50 -21.86
C SER A 491 -0.85 11.37 -23.38
N THR A 492 -0.86 12.47 -24.13
CA THR A 492 -0.87 12.45 -25.60
C THR A 492 0.53 12.43 -26.21
N LEU A 493 1.56 12.61 -25.38
CA LEU A 493 2.96 12.63 -25.78
C LEU A 493 3.61 11.26 -25.57
N ASN A 494 4.66 10.97 -26.34
CA ASN A 494 5.50 9.80 -26.09
C ASN A 494 6.42 10.04 -24.88
N ALA A 495 7.09 8.99 -24.39
CA ALA A 495 7.91 9.07 -23.18
C ALA A 495 9.10 10.06 -23.28
N GLU A 496 9.73 10.17 -24.45
CA GLU A 496 10.86 11.10 -24.66
C GLU A 496 10.38 12.57 -24.65
N GLU A 497 9.23 12.84 -25.27
CA GLU A 497 8.58 14.15 -25.27
C GLU A 497 8.10 14.55 -23.87
N GLN A 498 7.47 13.63 -23.13
CA GLN A 498 7.11 13.85 -21.72
C GLN A 498 8.35 14.17 -20.88
N GLN A 499 9.45 13.44 -21.09
CA GLN A 499 10.71 13.68 -20.41
C GLN A 499 11.28 15.06 -20.74
N TYR A 500 11.30 15.44 -22.02
CA TYR A 500 11.77 16.76 -22.44
C TYR A 500 10.96 17.89 -21.79
N GLU A 501 9.64 17.81 -21.84
CA GLU A 501 8.72 18.79 -21.26
C GLU A 501 8.92 18.99 -19.75
N ILE A 502 9.09 17.90 -19.01
CA ILE A 502 9.22 17.94 -17.54
C ILE A 502 10.65 18.36 -17.13
N VAL A 503 11.67 17.78 -17.75
CA VAL A 503 13.07 17.95 -17.34
C VAL A 503 13.62 19.31 -17.78
N GLU A 504 13.31 19.78 -19.00
CA GLU A 504 13.80 21.08 -19.45
C GLU A 504 13.15 22.23 -18.67
N ASN A 505 11.84 22.14 -18.38
CA ASN A 505 11.17 23.09 -17.49
C ASN A 505 11.82 23.14 -16.10
N LYS A 506 12.09 21.96 -15.52
CA LYS A 506 12.81 21.87 -14.23
C LYS A 506 14.16 22.58 -14.31
N LYS A 507 14.98 22.24 -15.29
CA LYS A 507 16.32 22.77 -15.48
C LYS A 507 16.32 24.30 -15.62
N VAL A 508 15.41 24.85 -16.44
CA VAL A 508 15.29 26.30 -16.62
C VAL A 508 14.95 27.01 -15.30
N LEU A 509 13.97 26.48 -14.56
CA LEU A 509 13.56 27.05 -13.28
C LEU A 509 14.65 26.89 -12.20
N GLU A 510 15.31 25.75 -12.10
CA GLU A 510 16.40 25.54 -11.13
C GLU A 510 17.61 26.44 -11.42
N GLN A 511 17.95 26.64 -12.69
CA GLN A 511 19.00 27.58 -13.10
C GLN A 511 18.62 29.02 -12.75
N LEU A 512 17.35 29.40 -12.94
CA LEU A 512 16.84 30.74 -12.62
C LEU A 512 16.83 31.01 -11.11
N LEU A 513 16.46 30.03 -10.31
CA LEU A 513 16.22 30.15 -8.87
C LEU A 513 17.43 29.80 -8.01
N GLY A 514 18.42 29.10 -8.57
CA GLY A 514 19.61 28.64 -7.85
C GLY A 514 19.34 27.57 -6.79
N LYS A 515 18.20 26.86 -6.86
CA LYS A 515 17.82 25.77 -5.94
C LYS A 515 16.97 24.72 -6.62
N SER A 516 16.97 23.50 -6.08
CA SER A 516 16.16 22.41 -6.63
C SER A 516 14.67 22.58 -6.39
N LEU A 517 13.85 22.19 -7.37
CA LEU A 517 12.39 22.21 -7.24
C LEU A 517 11.89 21.01 -6.44
N THR A 518 10.95 21.27 -5.52
CA THR A 518 10.37 20.22 -4.66
C THR A 518 9.14 19.57 -5.28
N SER A 519 8.31 20.34 -5.98
CA SER A 519 7.03 19.86 -6.50
C SER A 519 6.77 20.21 -7.97
N PHE A 520 5.94 19.39 -8.61
CA PHE A 520 5.52 19.51 -10.01
C PHE A 520 4.00 19.42 -10.15
N ALA A 521 3.40 20.14 -11.09
CA ALA A 521 1.99 20.00 -11.44
C ALA A 521 1.83 19.52 -12.88
N TYR A 522 1.01 18.48 -13.09
CA TYR A 522 0.66 18.02 -14.43
C TYR A 522 -0.34 19.01 -15.07
N PRO A 523 -0.07 19.58 -16.27
CA PRO A 523 -1.03 20.37 -17.03
C PRO A 523 -2.37 19.65 -17.13
N TYR A 524 -3.47 20.38 -16.92
CA TYR A 524 -4.84 19.84 -16.86
C TYR A 524 -5.09 18.73 -15.80
N GLY A 525 -4.05 18.33 -15.05
CA GLY A 525 -4.01 17.10 -14.25
C GLY A 525 -3.98 15.83 -15.09
N ASP A 526 -3.56 15.93 -16.35
CA ASP A 526 -3.44 14.83 -17.30
C ASP A 526 -2.08 14.14 -17.17
N LEU A 527 -2.10 12.82 -16.95
CA LEU A 527 -0.89 12.03 -16.81
C LEU A 527 -1.16 10.54 -17.08
N ASP A 528 -0.09 9.82 -17.43
CA ASP A 528 0.00 8.37 -17.44
C ASP A 528 1.10 7.87 -16.47
N GLN A 529 1.39 6.58 -16.48
CA GLN A 529 2.43 6.01 -15.63
C GLN A 529 3.85 6.47 -16.04
N SER A 530 4.06 6.79 -17.32
CA SER A 530 5.34 7.27 -17.85
C SER A 530 5.64 8.67 -17.31
N ALA A 531 4.71 9.61 -17.42
CA ALA A 531 4.85 10.97 -16.88
C ALA A 531 5.07 10.97 -15.35
N LYS A 532 4.46 10.03 -14.65
CA LYS A 532 4.67 9.83 -13.20
C LYS A 532 6.11 9.40 -12.89
N LEU A 533 6.62 8.40 -13.61
CA LEU A 533 8.00 7.93 -13.46
C LEU A 533 9.01 9.01 -13.83
N VAL A 534 8.75 9.79 -14.88
CA VAL A 534 9.60 10.92 -15.27
C VAL A 534 9.68 11.96 -14.16
N ALA A 535 8.56 12.34 -13.54
CA ALA A 535 8.57 13.30 -12.43
C ALA A 535 9.38 12.78 -11.22
N GLU A 536 9.24 11.50 -10.89
CA GLU A 536 10.02 10.84 -9.82
C GLU A 536 11.52 10.80 -10.15
N GLN A 537 11.89 10.35 -11.36
CA GLN A 537 13.28 10.26 -11.83
C GLN A 537 13.95 11.63 -12.01
N ALA A 538 13.18 12.66 -12.36
CA ALA A 538 13.65 14.04 -12.39
C ALA A 538 13.98 14.57 -10.98
N GLY A 539 13.66 13.84 -9.91
CA GLY A 539 13.99 14.19 -8.52
C GLY A 539 13.01 15.15 -7.88
N TYR A 540 11.78 15.27 -8.38
CA TYR A 540 10.71 15.91 -7.61
C TYR A 540 10.35 15.03 -6.40
N GLN A 541 9.90 15.63 -5.30
CA GLN A 541 9.43 14.88 -4.14
C GLN A 541 7.91 14.70 -4.14
N TYR A 542 7.21 15.59 -4.84
CA TYR A 542 5.77 15.59 -4.96
C TYR A 542 5.34 15.95 -6.38
N ALA A 543 4.28 15.33 -6.88
CA ALA A 543 3.61 15.76 -8.08
C ALA A 543 2.09 15.80 -7.89
N VAL A 544 1.47 16.90 -8.32
CA VAL A 544 0.05 17.19 -8.12
C VAL A 544 -0.74 17.06 -9.42
N ALA A 545 -1.87 16.37 -9.33
CA ALA A 545 -2.87 16.29 -10.38
C ALA A 545 -4.07 17.20 -10.05
N THR A 546 -5.06 17.29 -10.94
CA THR A 546 -6.29 18.06 -10.66
C THR A 546 -7.26 17.21 -9.87
N ASN A 547 -8.02 16.34 -10.52
CA ASN A 547 -9.10 15.55 -9.95
C ASN A 547 -8.85 14.02 -10.04
N SER A 548 -7.62 13.59 -10.29
CA SER A 548 -7.19 12.20 -10.31
C SER A 548 -6.34 11.88 -9.07
N GLY A 549 -5.93 10.61 -8.92
CA GLY A 549 -5.19 10.12 -7.76
C GLY A 549 -6.03 9.71 -6.55
N PRO A 550 -5.39 9.12 -5.52
CA PRO A 550 -6.06 8.63 -4.31
C PRO A 550 -6.73 9.74 -3.50
N LEU A 551 -7.51 9.34 -2.48
CA LEU A 551 -8.18 10.31 -1.60
C LEU A 551 -7.29 10.76 -0.44
N ALA A 552 -6.44 9.87 0.06
CA ALA A 552 -5.50 10.19 1.11
C ALA A 552 -4.17 10.61 0.49
N PHE A 553 -3.58 11.67 1.05
CA PHE A 553 -2.39 12.31 0.49
C PHE A 553 -1.18 11.36 0.42
N HIS A 554 -1.00 10.52 1.44
CA HIS A 554 0.18 9.66 1.57
C HIS A 554 0.14 8.41 0.68
N GLU A 555 -0.99 8.10 0.04
CA GLU A 555 -1.12 6.91 -0.80
C GLU A 555 -0.34 7.04 -2.11
N ASP A 556 -0.20 8.26 -2.63
CA ASP A 556 0.56 8.51 -3.85
C ASP A 556 1.11 9.94 -3.91
N LYS A 557 2.40 10.10 -3.60
CA LYS A 557 3.07 11.41 -3.59
C LYS A 557 3.24 12.02 -4.98
N PHE A 558 3.12 11.23 -6.05
CA PHE A 558 3.30 11.67 -7.43
C PHE A 558 1.98 11.75 -8.22
N GLN A 559 0.84 11.59 -7.54
CA GLN A 559 -0.48 11.83 -8.12
C GLN A 559 -1.41 12.46 -7.09
N ILE A 560 -0.97 13.56 -6.49
CA ILE A 560 -1.70 14.20 -5.41
C ILE A 560 -2.95 14.92 -5.95
N ARG A 561 -4.11 14.54 -5.44
CA ARG A 561 -5.40 15.14 -5.80
C ARG A 561 -5.55 16.56 -5.22
N ARG A 562 -5.94 17.52 -6.06
CA ARG A 562 -6.22 18.90 -5.66
C ARG A 562 -7.71 19.25 -5.64
N ILE A 563 -8.04 20.27 -4.87
CA ILE A 563 -9.40 20.82 -4.76
C ILE A 563 -9.46 22.12 -5.57
N ALA A 564 -9.96 22.03 -6.79
CA ALA A 564 -10.12 23.18 -7.67
C ALA A 564 -11.05 24.27 -7.07
N ILE A 565 -10.61 25.52 -7.11
CA ILE A 565 -11.37 26.71 -6.74
C ILE A 565 -11.72 27.47 -8.02
N PHE A 566 -13.03 27.62 -8.26
CA PHE A 566 -13.61 28.24 -9.45
C PHE A 566 -14.38 29.52 -9.09
N PRO A 567 -14.73 30.40 -10.04
CA PRO A 567 -15.37 31.69 -9.79
C PRO A 567 -16.60 31.66 -8.88
N LYS A 568 -17.38 30.57 -8.93
CA LYS A 568 -18.59 30.38 -8.09
C LYS A 568 -18.29 29.90 -6.67
N THR A 569 -17.03 29.70 -6.30
CA THR A 569 -16.65 29.30 -4.94
C THR A 569 -16.62 30.54 -4.07
N ASP A 570 -17.68 30.73 -3.30
CA ASP A 570 -17.76 31.76 -2.26
C ASP A 570 -17.12 31.30 -0.94
N VAL A 571 -17.18 32.15 0.09
CA VAL A 571 -16.64 31.85 1.42
C VAL A 571 -17.20 30.55 2.00
N PHE A 572 -18.51 30.31 1.85
CA PHE A 572 -19.12 29.07 2.34
C PHE A 572 -18.67 27.85 1.52
N GLY A 573 -18.57 28.01 0.20
CA GLY A 573 -18.02 27.01 -0.71
C GLY A 573 -16.60 26.63 -0.36
N LEU A 574 -15.73 27.61 -0.09
CA LEU A 574 -14.37 27.36 0.37
C LEU A 574 -14.37 26.69 1.74
N TRP A 575 -15.14 27.17 2.72
CA TRP A 575 -15.25 26.55 4.04
C TRP A 575 -15.60 25.07 3.94
N ARG A 576 -16.54 24.69 3.07
CA ARG A 576 -16.86 23.27 2.84
C ARG A 576 -15.70 22.49 2.24
N LYS A 577 -14.96 23.10 1.31
CA LYS A 577 -13.84 22.48 0.58
C LYS A 577 -12.62 22.25 1.45
N ILE A 578 -12.26 23.20 2.32
CA ILE A 578 -11.01 23.15 3.10
C ILE A 578 -11.15 22.51 4.48
N LYS A 579 -12.33 21.98 4.87
CA LYS A 579 -12.48 21.28 6.16
C LYS A 579 -11.57 20.05 6.32
N GLY A 580 -11.04 19.54 5.21
CA GLY A 580 -10.20 18.33 5.13
C GLY A 580 -11.00 17.04 4.88
N ASP A 581 -12.32 17.05 5.16
CA ASP A 581 -13.23 15.93 4.87
C ASP A 581 -13.89 16.01 3.48
N TYR A 582 -13.65 17.09 2.73
CA TYR A 582 -14.34 17.37 1.47
C TYR A 582 -14.12 16.27 0.43
N LEU A 583 -12.87 15.84 0.21
CA LEU A 583 -12.57 14.76 -0.74
C LEU A 583 -13.27 13.46 -0.32
N PHE A 584 -13.21 13.10 0.96
CA PHE A 584 -13.90 11.93 1.51
C PHE A 584 -15.43 12.05 1.50
N ARG A 585 -16.01 13.25 1.45
CA ARG A 585 -17.46 13.41 1.32
C ARG A 585 -17.93 13.43 -0.11
N LYS A 586 -17.20 14.16 -0.97
CA LYS A 586 -17.47 14.27 -2.39
C LYS A 586 -17.27 12.91 -3.08
N PHE A 587 -16.21 12.20 -2.69
CA PHE A 587 -15.79 10.95 -3.30
C PHE A 587 -15.83 9.75 -2.34
N GLY A 588 -15.99 9.88 -1.03
CA GLY A 588 -16.13 8.70 -0.14
C GLY A 588 -17.53 8.08 -0.14
N LYS A 589 -18.49 8.66 -0.88
CA LYS A 589 -19.65 7.92 -1.42
C LYS A 589 -19.33 7.20 -2.75
N MET A 590 -18.21 7.54 -3.39
CA MET A 590 -17.64 6.88 -4.58
C MET A 590 -16.54 5.86 -4.22
N GLY A 591 -16.01 5.89 -2.98
CA GLY A 591 -15.06 4.93 -2.40
C GLY A 591 -15.72 3.70 -1.78
N ILE A 592 -17.04 3.60 -1.85
CA ILE A 592 -17.68 2.34 -2.22
C ILE A 592 -17.85 2.49 -3.70
N GLN A 593 -17.19 1.67 -4.52
CA GLN A 593 -17.27 1.74 -5.98
C GLN A 593 -18.70 2.03 -6.43
N SER A 594 -18.96 3.28 -6.82
CA SER A 594 -20.19 3.62 -7.48
C SER A 594 -19.95 3.33 -8.95
N VAL A 595 -20.07 2.06 -9.31
CA VAL A 595 -20.53 1.70 -10.65
C VAL A 595 -21.62 2.72 -10.99
N PRO A 596 -21.43 3.59 -12.00
CA PRO A 596 -22.29 4.75 -12.19
C PRO A 596 -23.76 4.32 -12.16
N PHE A 597 -24.64 5.10 -11.54
CA PHE A 597 -26.06 4.72 -11.42
C PHE A 597 -26.67 4.29 -12.77
N LYS A 598 -26.24 4.93 -13.86
CA LYS A 598 -26.58 4.59 -15.25
C LYS A 598 -26.22 3.13 -15.61
N VAL A 599 -25.08 2.64 -15.15
CA VAL A 599 -24.63 1.25 -15.34
C VAL A 599 -25.37 0.31 -14.39
N ARG A 600 -25.50 0.62 -13.10
CA ARG A 600 -26.26 -0.25 -12.16
C ARG A 600 -27.73 -0.42 -12.51
N ARG A 601 -28.39 0.62 -13.05
CA ARG A 601 -29.83 0.60 -13.36
C ARG A 601 -30.20 -0.39 -14.47
N ARG A 602 -29.28 -0.66 -15.41
CA ARG A 602 -29.55 -1.45 -16.62
C ARG A 602 -28.75 -2.76 -16.70
N ASN A 603 -27.98 -3.08 -15.68
CA ASN A 603 -27.04 -4.21 -15.69
C ASN A 603 -27.02 -4.88 -14.31
N LYS A 604 -26.71 -6.18 -14.24
CA LYS A 604 -26.46 -6.86 -12.97
C LYS A 604 -24.99 -6.71 -12.64
N VAL A 605 -24.67 -6.06 -11.51
CA VAL A 605 -23.28 -5.73 -11.18
C VAL A 605 -22.95 -6.15 -9.76
N ARG A 606 -21.92 -6.99 -9.60
CA ARG A 606 -21.36 -7.45 -8.32
C ARG A 606 -19.87 -7.14 -8.30
N VAL A 607 -19.40 -6.52 -7.23
CA VAL A 607 -18.05 -5.95 -7.20
C VAL A 607 -17.55 -6.02 -5.76
N ASP A 608 -16.33 -6.52 -5.55
CA ASP A 608 -15.66 -6.52 -4.24
C ASP A 608 -15.27 -5.10 -3.78
N ASP A 609 -14.94 -4.96 -2.50
CA ASP A 609 -14.71 -3.65 -1.86
C ASP A 609 -13.45 -2.90 -2.37
N GLU A 610 -12.49 -3.58 -3.02
CA GLU A 610 -11.19 -3.01 -3.40
C GLU A 610 -11.02 -2.75 -4.90
N SER A 611 -11.82 -3.40 -5.74
CA SER A 611 -11.73 -3.26 -7.19
C SER A 611 -12.14 -1.84 -7.65
N CYS A 612 -12.22 -1.57 -8.96
CA CYS A 612 -12.93 -0.40 -9.50
C CYS A 612 -13.55 -0.66 -10.89
N ILE A 613 -14.64 0.03 -11.21
CA ILE A 613 -15.20 0.11 -12.57
C ILE A 613 -15.15 1.58 -13.01
N LYS A 614 -14.35 1.88 -14.03
CA LYS A 614 -14.22 3.21 -14.64
C LYS A 614 -15.05 3.25 -15.92
N VAL A 615 -15.88 4.27 -16.09
CA VAL A 615 -16.83 4.35 -17.20
C VAL A 615 -16.85 5.76 -17.76
N HIS A 616 -16.54 5.92 -19.04
CA HIS A 616 -16.70 7.20 -19.72
C HIS A 616 -18.18 7.56 -19.93
N ASN A 617 -18.53 8.85 -19.87
CA ASN A 617 -19.93 9.32 -19.87
C ASN A 617 -20.72 8.96 -21.15
N LYS A 618 -20.04 8.86 -22.30
CA LYS A 618 -20.63 8.54 -23.61
C LYS A 618 -20.85 7.04 -23.86
N THR A 619 -20.48 6.18 -22.92
CA THR A 619 -20.68 4.73 -23.03
C THR A 619 -22.16 4.32 -23.03
N ARG A 620 -22.46 3.19 -23.68
CA ARG A 620 -23.79 2.55 -23.72
C ARG A 620 -23.68 1.08 -23.30
N ILE A 621 -23.95 0.78 -22.03
CA ILE A 621 -23.86 -0.57 -21.44
C ILE A 621 -25.25 -1.01 -20.99
N ARG A 622 -25.78 -2.09 -21.56
CA ARG A 622 -27.18 -2.54 -21.35
C ARG A 622 -27.26 -4.06 -21.21
N ASP A 623 -28.12 -4.54 -20.31
CA ASP A 623 -28.44 -5.96 -20.15
C ASP A 623 -27.21 -6.85 -19.86
N CYS A 624 -26.11 -6.28 -19.35
CA CYS A 624 -24.86 -7.00 -19.07
C CYS A 624 -24.84 -7.57 -17.64
N ASN A 625 -24.09 -8.66 -17.45
CA ASN A 625 -23.71 -9.16 -16.12
C ASN A 625 -22.22 -8.89 -15.89
N ILE A 626 -21.90 -8.13 -14.84
CA ILE A 626 -20.53 -7.72 -14.53
C ILE A 626 -20.19 -8.19 -13.11
N THR A 627 -19.14 -9.01 -12.99
CA THR A 627 -18.65 -9.51 -11.70
C THR A 627 -17.17 -9.24 -11.55
N LEU A 628 -16.77 -8.48 -10.53
CA LEU A 628 -15.37 -8.38 -10.10
C LEU A 628 -15.27 -9.01 -8.71
N LYS A 629 -14.39 -9.99 -8.57
CA LYS A 629 -14.20 -10.81 -7.38
C LYS A 629 -12.71 -10.95 -7.09
N GLY A 630 -12.35 -10.82 -5.81
CA GLY A 630 -10.99 -10.86 -5.32
C GLY A 630 -10.59 -9.51 -4.75
N ASP A 631 -9.51 -8.91 -5.26
CA ASP A 631 -9.02 -7.61 -4.79
C ASP A 631 -8.40 -6.75 -5.91
N ASN A 632 -8.51 -5.43 -5.79
CA ASN A 632 -7.84 -4.44 -6.65
C ASN A 632 -8.02 -4.63 -8.17
N ASN A 633 -9.10 -5.27 -8.62
CA ASN A 633 -9.36 -5.46 -10.05
C ASN A 633 -9.88 -4.17 -10.70
N THR A 634 -9.58 -3.95 -11.98
CA THR A 634 -9.97 -2.73 -12.69
C THR A 634 -10.66 -3.06 -14.00
N LEU A 635 -11.91 -2.62 -14.15
CA LEU A 635 -12.66 -2.69 -15.42
C LEU A 635 -12.85 -1.29 -15.99
N ILE A 636 -12.41 -1.06 -17.21
CA ILE A 636 -12.41 0.24 -17.87
C ILE A 636 -13.27 0.19 -19.13
N PHE A 637 -14.24 1.10 -19.23
CA PHE A 637 -14.99 1.37 -20.45
C PHE A 637 -14.65 2.77 -20.95
N GLU A 638 -14.00 2.84 -22.10
CA GLU A 638 -13.57 4.10 -22.71
C GLU A 638 -14.68 4.78 -23.53
N GLU A 639 -14.37 5.92 -24.13
CA GLU A 639 -15.34 6.75 -24.85
C GLU A 639 -16.06 5.97 -25.96
N GLY A 640 -17.38 6.10 -26.02
CA GLY A 640 -18.17 5.54 -27.13
C GLY A 640 -18.38 4.02 -27.10
N ALA A 641 -17.78 3.28 -26.15
CA ALA A 641 -17.99 1.84 -26.05
C ALA A 641 -19.48 1.48 -25.90
N ASN A 642 -19.94 0.51 -26.71
CA ASN A 642 -21.34 0.11 -26.84
C ASN A 642 -21.48 -1.40 -26.72
N LEU A 643 -22.07 -1.85 -25.62
CA LEU A 643 -22.23 -3.26 -25.29
C LEU A 643 -23.69 -3.55 -24.93
N ARG A 644 -24.20 -4.71 -25.36
CA ARG A 644 -25.52 -5.20 -24.95
C ARG A 644 -25.49 -6.70 -24.69
N GLY A 645 -25.91 -7.14 -23.50
CA GLY A 645 -26.05 -8.56 -23.20
C GLY A 645 -24.72 -9.31 -23.06
N VAL A 646 -23.70 -8.66 -22.48
CA VAL A 646 -22.35 -9.20 -22.33
C VAL A 646 -22.09 -9.62 -20.90
N ASP A 647 -21.42 -10.75 -20.72
CA ASP A 647 -20.97 -11.24 -19.42
C ASP A 647 -19.47 -10.93 -19.24
N ILE A 648 -19.14 -10.16 -18.22
CA ILE A 648 -17.76 -9.74 -17.90
C ILE A 648 -17.40 -10.21 -16.50
N GLU A 649 -16.31 -10.94 -16.40
CA GLU A 649 -15.81 -11.51 -15.14
C GLU A 649 -14.33 -11.14 -14.93
N LEU A 650 -14.03 -10.58 -13.77
CA LEU A 650 -12.67 -10.51 -13.23
C LEU A 650 -12.65 -11.33 -11.94
N ASP A 651 -11.92 -12.45 -11.90
CA ASP A 651 -11.80 -13.33 -10.73
C ASP A 651 -10.32 -13.54 -10.38
N GLY A 652 -9.80 -12.67 -9.50
CA GLY A 652 -8.38 -12.62 -9.16
C GLY A 652 -8.00 -11.36 -8.39
N SER A 653 -6.69 -11.08 -8.34
CA SER A 653 -6.13 -9.91 -7.67
C SER A 653 -5.43 -9.03 -8.70
N HIS A 654 -5.70 -7.73 -8.73
CA HIS A 654 -5.05 -6.79 -9.67
C HIS A 654 -5.27 -7.12 -11.16
N CYS A 655 -6.36 -7.79 -11.52
CA CYS A 655 -6.71 -8.01 -12.93
C CYS A 655 -7.16 -6.70 -13.58
N THR A 656 -6.86 -6.51 -14.86
CA THR A 656 -7.36 -5.35 -15.62
C THR A 656 -8.05 -5.76 -16.91
N VAL A 657 -9.25 -5.26 -17.15
CA VAL A 657 -9.98 -5.40 -18.43
C VAL A 657 -10.25 -4.02 -18.99
N VAL A 658 -9.85 -3.78 -20.24
CA VAL A 658 -10.08 -2.51 -20.95
C VAL A 658 -10.91 -2.76 -22.19
N ILE A 659 -12.04 -2.05 -22.29
CA ILE A 659 -12.84 -1.96 -23.51
C ILE A 659 -12.57 -0.59 -24.15
N GLY A 660 -11.77 -0.59 -25.22
CA GLY A 660 -11.29 0.60 -25.92
C GLY A 660 -12.38 1.46 -26.56
N LYS A 661 -11.96 2.62 -27.06
CA LYS A 661 -12.87 3.64 -27.61
C LYS A 661 -13.69 3.09 -28.78
N HIS A 662 -14.96 3.46 -28.83
CA HIS A 662 -15.88 3.15 -29.93
C HIS A 662 -16.05 1.66 -30.26
N CYS A 663 -15.67 0.75 -29.35
CA CYS A 663 -15.91 -0.67 -29.53
C CYS A 663 -17.40 -1.02 -29.50
N VAL A 664 -17.80 -1.95 -30.37
CA VAL A 664 -19.17 -2.49 -30.44
C VAL A 664 -19.13 -3.98 -30.12
N ILE A 665 -19.86 -4.40 -29.07
CA ILE A 665 -19.86 -5.79 -28.60
C ILE A 665 -21.28 -6.34 -28.58
N GLY A 666 -21.51 -7.37 -29.39
CA GLY A 666 -22.76 -8.09 -29.51
C GLY A 666 -23.13 -8.92 -28.28
N GLY A 667 -24.39 -9.33 -28.21
CA GLY A 667 -24.91 -10.11 -27.09
C GLY A 667 -24.40 -11.54 -27.04
N GLY A 668 -24.40 -12.13 -25.84
CA GLY A 668 -23.92 -13.48 -25.58
C GLY A 668 -22.39 -13.60 -25.45
N CYS A 669 -21.67 -12.48 -25.57
CA CYS A 669 -20.22 -12.48 -25.41
C CYS A 669 -19.80 -12.67 -23.95
N PHE A 670 -18.68 -13.35 -23.74
CA PHE A 670 -18.09 -13.63 -22.43
C PHE A 670 -16.63 -13.16 -22.41
N ILE A 671 -16.29 -12.24 -21.49
CA ILE A 671 -14.95 -11.66 -21.34
C ILE A 671 -14.47 -11.96 -19.93
N SER A 672 -13.37 -12.71 -19.80
CA SER A 672 -12.88 -13.17 -18.49
C SER A 672 -11.38 -12.94 -18.28
N ALA A 673 -11.06 -12.17 -17.25
CA ALA A 673 -9.71 -12.02 -16.71
C ALA A 673 -9.60 -12.73 -15.35
N ARG A 674 -8.65 -13.65 -15.19
CA ARG A 674 -8.47 -14.38 -13.92
C ARG A 674 -7.02 -14.41 -13.49
N GLU A 675 -6.82 -14.67 -12.19
CA GLU A 675 -5.51 -14.78 -11.54
C GLU A 675 -4.75 -13.45 -11.42
N LYS A 676 -3.70 -13.47 -10.59
CA LYS A 676 -3.03 -12.24 -10.17
C LYS A 676 -2.35 -11.52 -11.34
N GLY A 677 -2.67 -10.23 -11.52
CA GLY A 677 -1.97 -9.34 -12.46
C GLY A 677 -2.30 -9.54 -13.95
N THR A 678 -3.30 -10.34 -14.27
CA THR A 678 -3.68 -10.63 -15.66
C THR A 678 -4.39 -9.43 -16.32
N THR A 679 -4.05 -9.15 -17.57
CA THR A 679 -4.63 -8.05 -18.36
C THR A 679 -5.35 -8.55 -19.61
N LEU A 680 -6.49 -7.94 -19.96
CA LEU A 680 -7.22 -8.17 -21.20
C LEU A 680 -7.58 -6.81 -21.80
N THR A 681 -7.01 -6.49 -22.95
CA THR A 681 -7.20 -5.19 -23.60
C THR A 681 -7.84 -5.37 -24.96
N LEU A 682 -8.91 -4.62 -25.23
CA LEU A 682 -9.44 -4.36 -26.57
C LEU A 682 -9.05 -2.93 -26.97
N GLY A 683 -8.36 -2.78 -28.09
CA GLY A 683 -8.02 -1.51 -28.72
C GLY A 683 -9.26 -0.77 -29.24
N GLU A 684 -9.05 0.30 -29.98
CA GLU A 684 -10.11 1.18 -30.45
C GLU A 684 -10.88 0.59 -31.65
N ARG A 685 -12.17 0.91 -31.75
CA ARG A 685 -13.05 0.56 -32.88
C ARG A 685 -13.06 -0.94 -33.21
N CYS A 686 -12.93 -1.79 -32.20
CA CYS A 686 -13.13 -3.22 -32.38
C CYS A 686 -14.62 -3.55 -32.50
N MET A 687 -14.93 -4.56 -33.31
CA MET A 687 -16.27 -5.12 -33.41
C MET A 687 -16.27 -6.59 -33.04
N LEU A 688 -17.02 -6.92 -32.00
CA LEU A 688 -17.30 -8.29 -31.61
C LEU A 688 -18.75 -8.58 -31.98
N SER A 689 -18.95 -9.62 -32.80
CA SER A 689 -20.27 -10.15 -33.11
C SER A 689 -20.89 -10.81 -31.85
N ARG A 690 -21.87 -11.71 -32.02
CA ARG A 690 -22.50 -12.40 -30.89
C ARG A 690 -21.67 -13.61 -30.45
N ASN A 691 -21.85 -14.00 -29.19
CA ASN A 691 -21.32 -15.24 -28.63
C ASN A 691 -19.78 -15.37 -28.64
N VAL A 692 -19.05 -14.25 -28.74
CA VAL A 692 -17.58 -14.25 -28.69
C VAL A 692 -17.10 -14.52 -27.27
N LYS A 693 -16.13 -15.43 -27.09
CA LYS A 693 -15.53 -15.76 -25.78
C LYS A 693 -14.06 -15.35 -25.77
N ILE A 694 -13.64 -14.58 -24.77
CA ILE A 694 -12.24 -14.18 -24.58
C ILE A 694 -11.85 -14.54 -23.16
N MET A 695 -10.90 -15.47 -23.01
CA MET A 695 -10.60 -16.10 -21.72
C MET A 695 -9.09 -16.17 -21.47
N THR A 696 -8.63 -15.48 -20.43
CA THR A 696 -7.22 -15.47 -20.01
C THR A 696 -6.78 -16.68 -19.19
N SER A 697 -7.70 -17.58 -18.83
CA SER A 697 -7.43 -18.77 -18.03
C SER A 697 -8.33 -19.92 -18.47
N ASP A 698 -7.88 -21.15 -18.21
CA ASP A 698 -8.68 -22.38 -18.42
C ASP A 698 -9.64 -22.65 -17.26
N GLY A 699 -9.60 -21.82 -16.21
CA GLY A 699 -10.49 -21.88 -15.06
C GLY A 699 -10.13 -22.91 -13.99
N HIS A 700 -9.37 -23.96 -14.35
CA HIS A 700 -8.93 -25.02 -13.44
C HIS A 700 -7.44 -25.34 -13.62
N ASP A 701 -6.81 -25.87 -12.57
CA ASP A 701 -5.42 -26.30 -12.60
C ASP A 701 -5.27 -27.58 -13.43
N ILE A 702 -4.35 -27.56 -14.40
CA ILE A 702 -3.85 -28.73 -15.11
C ILE A 702 -2.44 -28.98 -14.59
N THR A 703 -2.18 -30.18 -14.08
CA THR A 703 -0.92 -30.53 -13.44
C THR A 703 -0.20 -31.69 -14.13
N VAL A 704 1.12 -31.60 -14.25
CA VAL A 704 2.01 -32.70 -14.61
C VAL A 704 3.02 -32.85 -13.48
N ASP A 705 3.17 -34.07 -12.95
CA ASP A 705 4.06 -34.36 -11.80
C ASP A 705 3.83 -33.43 -10.59
N GLY A 706 2.55 -33.15 -10.30
CA GLY A 706 2.15 -32.27 -9.18
C GLY A 706 2.41 -30.78 -9.42
N LYS A 707 2.99 -30.38 -10.56
CA LYS A 707 3.23 -28.97 -10.92
C LYS A 707 2.15 -28.48 -11.88
N ARG A 708 1.53 -27.35 -11.57
CA ARG A 708 0.57 -26.68 -12.46
C ARG A 708 1.29 -26.18 -13.72
N ILE A 709 0.73 -26.50 -14.89
CA ILE A 709 1.32 -26.16 -16.19
C ILE A 709 0.54 -25.09 -16.98
N ASN A 710 -0.60 -24.64 -16.46
CA ASN A 710 -1.53 -23.79 -17.19
C ASN A 710 -1.90 -22.48 -16.46
N PRO A 711 -0.92 -21.66 -16.03
CA PRO A 711 -1.22 -20.33 -15.47
C PRO A 711 -2.00 -19.46 -16.47
N ALA A 712 -2.73 -18.47 -15.95
CA ALA A 712 -3.36 -17.45 -16.78
C ALA A 712 -2.31 -16.67 -17.60
N LYS A 713 -2.72 -16.14 -18.75
CA LYS A 713 -1.90 -15.25 -19.57
C LYS A 713 -2.76 -14.13 -20.13
N SER A 714 -2.20 -12.92 -20.17
CA SER A 714 -2.84 -11.74 -20.73
C SER A 714 -3.22 -11.91 -22.20
N ILE A 715 -4.22 -11.15 -22.66
CA ILE A 715 -4.67 -11.12 -24.05
C ILE A 715 -4.70 -9.66 -24.52
N THR A 716 -4.16 -9.41 -25.71
CA THR A 716 -4.19 -8.08 -26.34
C THR A 716 -4.89 -8.18 -27.68
N ILE A 717 -5.94 -7.39 -27.88
CA ILE A 717 -6.62 -7.21 -29.16
C ILE A 717 -6.35 -5.77 -29.59
N GLY A 718 -5.69 -5.59 -30.74
CA GLY A 718 -5.34 -4.30 -31.31
C GLY A 718 -6.55 -3.53 -31.86
N ASP A 719 -6.27 -2.42 -32.51
CA ASP A 719 -7.30 -1.52 -33.04
C ASP A 719 -7.97 -2.10 -34.29
N ARG A 720 -9.25 -1.75 -34.48
CA ARG A 720 -10.04 -2.14 -35.66
C ARG A 720 -10.00 -3.66 -35.92
N VAL A 721 -10.10 -4.47 -34.87
CA VAL A 721 -10.24 -5.93 -34.99
C VAL A 721 -11.71 -6.32 -35.11
N TRP A 722 -12.02 -7.24 -36.02
CA TRP A 722 -13.35 -7.85 -36.12
C TRP A 722 -13.34 -9.32 -35.71
N LEU A 723 -14.06 -9.65 -34.64
CA LEU A 723 -14.33 -11.02 -34.23
C LEU A 723 -15.75 -11.40 -34.64
N ALA A 724 -15.87 -12.35 -35.58
CA ALA A 724 -17.16 -12.83 -36.07
C ALA A 724 -17.90 -13.70 -35.03
N ASP A 725 -19.10 -14.17 -35.39
CA ASP A 725 -19.99 -14.89 -34.49
C ASP A 725 -19.33 -16.16 -33.91
N ASN A 726 -19.46 -16.36 -32.60
CA ASN A 726 -18.98 -17.55 -31.88
C ASN A 726 -17.47 -17.81 -31.98
N VAL A 727 -16.66 -16.75 -32.11
CA VAL A 727 -15.20 -16.83 -32.00
C VAL A 727 -14.78 -17.06 -30.54
N THR A 728 -13.79 -17.92 -30.31
CA THR A 728 -13.15 -18.12 -29.00
C THR A 728 -11.68 -17.71 -29.05
N VAL A 729 -11.24 -16.84 -28.15
CA VAL A 729 -9.84 -16.39 -28.00
C VAL A 729 -9.29 -16.90 -26.68
N LEU A 730 -8.20 -17.66 -26.74
CA LEU A 730 -7.54 -18.25 -25.58
C LEU A 730 -6.39 -17.39 -25.05
N LYS A 731 -5.98 -17.69 -23.81
CA LYS A 731 -4.95 -16.99 -23.06
C LYS A 731 -3.61 -16.86 -23.80
N GLY A 732 -2.95 -15.71 -23.68
CA GLY A 732 -1.63 -15.45 -24.25
C GLY A 732 -1.63 -15.11 -25.74
N VAL A 733 -2.80 -14.85 -26.32
CA VAL A 733 -2.95 -14.45 -27.72
C VAL A 733 -2.87 -12.93 -27.87
N GLU A 734 -2.19 -12.49 -28.93
CA GLU A 734 -2.22 -11.12 -29.42
C GLU A 734 -2.87 -11.10 -30.82
N ILE A 735 -3.95 -10.35 -31.00
CA ILE A 735 -4.58 -10.13 -32.31
C ILE A 735 -4.22 -8.72 -32.73
N ALA A 736 -3.37 -8.57 -33.74
CA ALA A 736 -2.88 -7.26 -34.17
C ALA A 736 -3.93 -6.45 -34.96
N ASN A 737 -3.60 -5.19 -35.21
CA ASN A 737 -4.52 -4.19 -35.76
C ASN A 737 -5.15 -4.62 -37.10
N GLY A 738 -6.41 -4.30 -37.32
CA GLY A 738 -7.10 -4.57 -38.59
C GLY A 738 -7.41 -6.04 -38.87
N ALA A 739 -7.08 -6.97 -37.96
CA ALA A 739 -7.30 -8.40 -38.18
C ALA A 739 -8.79 -8.80 -38.10
N ILE A 740 -9.14 -9.86 -38.81
CA ILE A 740 -10.49 -10.43 -38.87
C ILE A 740 -10.41 -11.91 -38.46
N VAL A 741 -11.26 -12.32 -37.52
CA VAL A 741 -11.40 -13.73 -37.13
C VAL A 741 -12.78 -14.22 -37.54
N GLY A 742 -12.81 -15.22 -38.43
CA GLY A 742 -14.05 -15.73 -39.02
C GLY A 742 -14.90 -16.55 -38.05
N ILE A 743 -16.16 -16.78 -38.45
CA ILE A 743 -17.19 -17.45 -37.63
C ILE A 743 -16.71 -18.80 -37.10
N ASN A 744 -17.08 -19.14 -35.85
CA ASN A 744 -16.78 -20.42 -35.19
C ASN A 744 -15.27 -20.73 -35.03
N SER A 745 -14.40 -19.74 -35.13
CA SER A 745 -12.95 -19.96 -35.03
C SER A 745 -12.44 -19.98 -33.58
N THR A 746 -11.40 -20.77 -33.29
CA THR A 746 -10.74 -20.81 -31.98
C THR A 746 -9.29 -20.35 -32.11
N VAL A 747 -8.98 -19.17 -31.58
CA VAL A 747 -7.67 -18.54 -31.66
C VAL A 747 -6.79 -19.05 -30.52
N THR A 748 -5.75 -19.80 -30.88
CA THR A 748 -4.78 -20.38 -29.94
C THR A 748 -3.37 -19.81 -30.11
N LYS A 749 -3.15 -18.98 -31.14
CA LYS A 749 -1.90 -18.31 -31.47
C LYS A 749 -2.19 -16.88 -31.95
N SER A 750 -1.23 -15.98 -31.78
CA SER A 750 -1.33 -14.58 -32.21
C SER A 750 -1.61 -14.46 -33.71
N ILE A 751 -2.43 -13.45 -34.07
CA ILE A 751 -2.88 -13.20 -35.45
C ILE A 751 -2.23 -11.89 -35.94
N PRO A 752 -1.52 -11.90 -37.09
CA PRO A 752 -0.89 -10.70 -37.65
C PRO A 752 -1.87 -9.61 -38.05
N GLU A 753 -1.36 -8.40 -38.21
CA GLU A 753 -2.14 -7.25 -38.64
C GLU A 753 -2.75 -7.48 -40.03
N HIS A 754 -3.89 -6.83 -40.29
CA HIS A 754 -4.53 -6.83 -41.61
C HIS A 754 -4.68 -8.22 -42.24
N SER A 755 -5.02 -9.23 -41.42
CA SER A 755 -5.12 -10.62 -41.85
C SER A 755 -6.47 -11.25 -41.48
N ILE A 756 -6.89 -12.27 -42.23
CA ILE A 756 -8.07 -13.09 -41.93
C ILE A 756 -7.61 -14.42 -41.37
N ALA A 757 -8.08 -14.78 -40.18
CA ALA A 757 -7.88 -16.10 -39.60
C ALA A 757 -9.19 -16.86 -39.43
N VAL A 758 -9.22 -18.13 -39.82
CA VAL A 758 -10.41 -19.01 -39.71
C VAL A 758 -10.04 -20.40 -39.20
N GLY A 759 -11.00 -21.07 -38.55
CA GLY A 759 -10.92 -22.49 -38.18
C GLY A 759 -10.66 -22.74 -36.69
N ASN A 760 -10.56 -24.03 -36.32
CA ASN A 760 -10.27 -24.49 -34.96
C ASN A 760 -9.16 -25.57 -35.00
N PRO A 761 -7.89 -25.23 -34.66
CA PRO A 761 -7.41 -23.90 -34.32
C PRO A 761 -7.42 -22.95 -35.53
N ALA A 762 -7.59 -21.65 -35.27
CA ALA A 762 -7.62 -20.62 -36.30
C ALA A 762 -6.26 -20.50 -36.99
N LYS A 763 -6.28 -20.44 -38.32
CA LYS A 763 -5.10 -20.22 -39.16
C LYS A 763 -5.34 -19.02 -40.06
N VAL A 764 -4.30 -18.24 -40.28
CA VAL A 764 -4.34 -17.14 -41.27
C VAL A 764 -4.52 -17.74 -42.65
N VAL A 765 -5.54 -17.26 -43.37
CA VAL A 765 -5.87 -17.69 -44.74
C VAL A 765 -5.72 -16.56 -45.74
N GLN A 766 -5.65 -15.31 -45.29
CA GLN A 766 -5.46 -14.15 -46.16
C GLN A 766 -4.73 -13.03 -45.42
N HIS A 767 -3.92 -12.28 -46.15
CA HIS A 767 -3.21 -11.09 -45.68
C HIS A 767 -3.65 -9.85 -46.47
N ASN A 768 -3.25 -8.67 -46.00
CA ASN A 768 -3.51 -7.36 -46.62
C ASN A 768 -5.02 -7.11 -46.83
N VAL A 769 -5.80 -7.36 -45.77
CA VAL A 769 -7.24 -7.11 -45.78
C VAL A 769 -7.60 -5.86 -44.98
N GLU A 770 -8.72 -5.26 -45.38
CA GLU A 770 -9.39 -4.19 -44.66
C GLU A 770 -10.87 -4.52 -44.50
N TRP A 771 -11.49 -4.02 -43.44
CA TRP A 771 -12.92 -4.13 -43.23
C TRP A 771 -13.48 -2.78 -42.75
N SER A 772 -14.74 -2.51 -43.11
CA SER A 772 -15.45 -1.27 -42.76
C SER A 772 -16.71 -1.59 -41.95
N GLU A 773 -17.08 -0.67 -41.06
CA GLU A 773 -18.36 -0.69 -40.34
C GLU A 773 -19.53 -0.28 -41.25
N GLU A 774 -19.27 0.53 -42.27
CA GLU A 774 -20.28 0.99 -43.24
C GLU A 774 -20.56 -0.11 -44.25
N LEU A 775 -21.81 -0.55 -44.30
CA LEU A 775 -22.31 -1.40 -45.37
C LEU A 775 -22.49 -0.52 -46.62
N THR A 776 -21.84 -0.92 -47.71
CA THR A 776 -21.87 -0.18 -48.98
C THR A 776 -23.07 -0.55 -49.87
N TYR A 777 -24.07 -1.22 -49.30
CA TYR A 777 -25.26 -1.72 -49.98
C TYR A 777 -26.55 -1.38 -49.23
#